data_AF-A0A7W6EP76-F1
#
_entry.id   AF-A0A7W6EP76-F1
#
_cell.length_a   1.000
_cell.length_b   1.000
_cell.length_c   1.000
_cell.angle_alpha   90.00
_cell.angle_beta   90.00
_cell.angle_gamma   90.00
#
_symmetry.space_group_name_H-M   'P 1'
#
loop_
_entity.id
_entity.type
_entity.pdbx_description
1 polymer ?
#
loop_
_entity_poly.entity_id
_entity_poly.type
_entity_poly.pdbx_seq_one_letter_code
_entity_poly.pdbx_strand_id
1 'polypeptide(L)'
;MGPTTNSFLFCRSAARLFCFLLLFGSASLKAQLAAPSLKISWEIVENNHKGKTASLTSFTFTNTSKKALPKSGWSLFFNNVRTIDTTVSPDFTIRHVNGDLFQLMPTAAFQGLKAGASTTISFISSAWVVNFTDAPAGLYWVWEQQPERGYPLTDYTIKPSTQPRQYQRFAGDKLGLITPEMIFNQNKATEEIAEKELPKILPSPQQYRERGGSYVITPQTVLSVPEAFRDEASYLGSQLASMLGSPLAFSTEKQTTGIVLKQETMPNEAYRLMVNPSGIEITAGDRAGAFYGIQSLLALLPPSAWGKTQSRLSVTGVEISDQPRFGHRAIMLDVARNFHSKAQVMKLLDLMSSYKLNVLHLHFSDDEGWRLEIPSLPELTQIGAVRGHGTDPLKLLQPSFGSGPDASQNAGTGYYSRQDFLELLRYATARHIKVIPEIEAPGHARAAVVAMKARYSQKMAQGQKEEAEKYLLHDPADRSVYRSVQSWNDNVMNVAMPSTYRFLEKVTDEIVAMYRDANAPLETIHYGGDEVPGGVWTQSPAVQQLRRDNPSIQSTDDLWYYFYGKVIDIAQKRGLYVYGWEEVAMRKTMLDGKNHVIPNPDFVGKGVQVDVWNNVLGWGAEDLAYRLANAGYKVVLSCVTHQYFDMAYYKSFDEPGYYWGAYTDVDKPFSFIPYDYFKNSKEDRLGNPLDRSIFNGKERLTDYGKQNIVGIQGLLWSETVNSPERMEYMMLPKLLGMAERAWALSPTWAEKNDDKAYQKAWSVFANQLGKRELPRLDFRAGGYAYRVPTAGAVVENNQVKANVQLPGLTIRYTTDGSEPTATSAVYSQPLPVSKTIKMKVFTSNGRSSRTVEVNP
;
A
#
# COMPACT_ATOMS: atom_id res chain seq x y z
N MET A 1 75.27 -49.28 2.93
CA MET A 1 76.40 -49.65 2.06
C MET A 1 76.14 -49.03 0.69
N GLY A 2 77.15 -48.53 -0.02
CA GLY A 2 77.09 -48.28 -1.47
C GLY A 2 77.97 -49.30 -2.21
N PRO A 3 78.33 -49.10 -3.50
CA PRO A 3 77.91 -48.07 -4.46
C PRO A 3 76.90 -48.70 -5.49
N THR A 4 76.86 -48.54 -6.83
CA THR A 4 77.72 -47.89 -7.85
C THR A 4 76.94 -47.54 -9.14
N THR A 5 77.32 -46.41 -9.74
CA THR A 5 77.24 -45.96 -11.16
C THR A 5 76.68 -46.88 -12.27
N ASN A 6 75.85 -46.30 -13.15
CA ASN A 6 76.22 -45.90 -14.54
C ASN A 6 75.02 -45.25 -15.27
N SER A 7 75.13 -44.50 -16.38
CA SER A 7 76.13 -43.54 -16.92
C SER A 7 75.71 -43.23 -18.36
N PHE A 8 75.54 -41.96 -18.77
CA PHE A 8 75.93 -41.46 -20.10
C PHE A 8 75.81 -39.92 -20.19
N LEU A 9 76.65 -39.32 -21.04
CA LEU A 9 76.84 -37.88 -21.19
C LEU A 9 76.13 -37.35 -22.45
N PHE A 10 75.65 -36.10 -22.44
CA PHE A 10 76.40 -34.96 -23.01
C PHE A 10 75.78 -33.59 -22.73
N CYS A 11 76.63 -32.55 -22.73
CA CYS A 11 76.26 -31.17 -22.37
C CYS A 11 75.94 -30.27 -23.57
N ARG A 12 75.02 -29.31 -23.36
CA ARG A 12 75.26 -27.85 -23.46
C ARG A 12 74.05 -27.12 -22.85
N SER A 13 74.11 -26.34 -21.77
CA SER A 13 75.01 -25.24 -21.32
C SER A 13 74.45 -23.84 -21.61
N ALA A 14 73.66 -23.28 -20.69
CA ALA A 14 73.61 -21.84 -20.38
C ALA A 14 72.78 -21.55 -19.09
N ALA A 15 73.16 -20.48 -18.38
CA ALA A 15 72.32 -19.67 -17.48
C ALA A 15 71.39 -20.37 -16.43
N ARG A 16 72.00 -20.93 -15.38
CA ARG A 16 71.38 -20.99 -14.03
C ARG A 16 72.25 -20.31 -12.98
N LEU A 17 72.42 -18.99 -13.09
CA LEU A 17 72.97 -18.18 -12.00
C LEU A 17 72.53 -16.71 -12.07
N PHE A 18 71.28 -16.44 -11.69
CA PHE A 18 70.91 -15.12 -11.15
C PHE A 18 69.85 -15.31 -10.07
N CYS A 19 70.18 -14.91 -8.85
CA CYS A 19 69.29 -15.02 -7.69
C CYS A 19 68.36 -13.79 -7.59
N PHE A 20 67.16 -14.01 -7.04
CA PHE A 20 66.45 -13.04 -6.20
C PHE A 20 66.36 -11.57 -6.68
N LEU A 21 65.94 -11.32 -7.93
CA LEU A 21 65.47 -9.98 -8.34
C LEU A 21 64.60 -10.01 -9.61
N LEU A 22 63.37 -10.56 -9.52
CA LEU A 22 62.29 -10.34 -10.51
C LEU A 22 60.89 -10.84 -10.04
N LEU A 23 60.60 -10.77 -8.74
CA LEU A 23 59.34 -11.27 -8.15
C LEU A 23 58.27 -10.16 -7.92
N PHE A 24 58.18 -9.21 -8.86
CA PHE A 24 57.13 -8.19 -8.91
C PHE A 24 56.54 -8.06 -10.34
N GLY A 25 56.01 -9.17 -10.85
CA GLY A 25 55.06 -9.13 -11.97
C GLY A 25 53.83 -8.31 -11.54
N SER A 26 53.46 -7.31 -12.33
CA SER A 26 52.53 -6.25 -11.93
C SER A 26 51.05 -6.69 -11.91
N ALA A 27 50.69 -7.48 -10.90
CA ALA A 27 49.32 -7.55 -10.41
C ALA A 27 48.91 -6.18 -9.83
N SER A 28 48.57 -5.25 -10.72
CA SER A 28 48.07 -3.94 -10.32
C SER A 28 46.79 -4.12 -9.51
N LEU A 29 46.86 -3.83 -8.20
CA LEU A 29 45.64 -3.61 -7.42
C LEU A 29 44.95 -2.40 -8.06
N LYS A 30 43.88 -2.63 -8.83
CA LYS A 30 42.97 -1.57 -9.24
C LYS A 30 42.47 -0.91 -7.96
N ALA A 31 42.91 0.32 -7.71
CA ALA A 31 42.56 1.04 -6.50
C ALA A 31 41.04 1.07 -6.37
N GLN A 32 40.50 0.47 -5.30
CA GLN A 32 39.07 0.34 -5.14
C GLN A 32 38.47 1.74 -4.94
N LEU A 33 37.78 2.23 -5.97
CA LEU A 33 37.10 3.51 -5.91
C LEU A 33 36.06 3.48 -4.77
N ALA A 34 35.93 4.60 -4.08
CA ALA A 34 34.92 4.85 -3.07
C ALA A 34 33.93 5.90 -3.60
N ALA A 35 32.77 6.04 -2.94
CA ALA A 35 31.91 7.20 -3.18
C ALA A 35 32.66 8.51 -2.86
N PRO A 36 32.37 9.62 -3.56
CA PRO A 36 32.76 10.93 -3.07
C PRO A 36 31.98 11.24 -1.78
N SER A 37 32.65 11.82 -0.79
CA SER A 37 31.97 12.48 0.32
C SER A 37 31.32 13.76 -0.23
N LEU A 38 30.00 13.75 -0.32
CA LEU A 38 29.17 14.87 -0.72
C LEU A 38 28.11 15.08 0.36
N LYS A 39 27.89 16.33 0.76
CA LYS A 39 26.66 16.73 1.43
C LYS A 39 25.67 17.22 0.39
N ILE A 40 24.46 16.68 0.40
CA ILE A 40 23.43 16.95 -0.60
C ILE A 40 22.21 17.54 0.11
N SER A 41 21.61 18.57 -0.47
CA SER A 41 20.24 18.96 -0.09
C SER A 41 19.40 19.17 -1.34
N TRP A 42 18.09 18.94 -1.23
CA TRP A 42 17.13 19.22 -2.29
C TRP A 42 16.04 20.16 -1.78
N GLU A 43 15.54 21.04 -2.65
CA GLU A 43 14.41 21.92 -2.34
C GLU A 43 13.50 22.19 -3.55
N ILE A 44 12.22 22.44 -3.27
CA ILE A 44 11.34 23.13 -4.21
C ILE A 44 11.82 24.58 -4.30
N VAL A 45 12.14 25.08 -5.49
CA VAL A 45 12.36 26.53 -5.70
C VAL A 45 11.02 27.22 -5.86
N GLU A 46 10.18 26.68 -6.75
CA GLU A 46 8.81 27.09 -6.98
C GLU A 46 7.97 26.00 -7.67
N ASN A 47 6.71 25.88 -7.26
CA ASN A 47 5.65 25.28 -8.06
C ASN A 47 5.08 26.32 -9.04
N ASN A 48 4.19 25.89 -9.94
CA ASN A 48 3.60 26.75 -10.99
C ASN A 48 4.66 27.43 -11.88
N HIS A 49 5.78 26.75 -12.16
CA HIS A 49 6.95 27.34 -12.81
C HIS A 49 6.58 27.91 -14.19
N LYS A 50 6.86 29.20 -14.39
CA LYS A 50 6.46 29.97 -15.59
C LYS A 50 4.95 29.91 -15.92
N GLY A 51 4.10 29.76 -14.90
CA GLY A 51 2.65 29.69 -15.05
C GLY A 51 2.13 28.37 -15.63
N LYS A 52 2.93 27.29 -15.55
CA LYS A 52 2.57 25.95 -16.06
C LYS A 52 2.39 24.96 -14.90
N THR A 53 1.70 23.85 -15.18
CA THR A 53 1.66 22.64 -14.34
C THR A 53 3.03 21.94 -14.33
N ALA A 54 3.99 22.58 -13.68
CA ALA A 54 5.39 22.19 -13.57
C ALA A 54 6.01 22.81 -12.31
N SER A 55 7.11 22.25 -11.86
CA SER A 55 7.86 22.69 -10.68
C SER A 55 9.34 22.85 -11.00
N LEU A 56 9.94 23.92 -10.49
CA LEU A 56 11.39 24.10 -10.50
C LEU A 56 11.93 23.63 -9.15
N THR A 57 12.84 22.67 -9.19
CA THR A 57 13.44 22.08 -7.99
C THR A 57 14.96 22.07 -8.13
N SER A 58 15.69 22.08 -7.02
CA SER A 58 17.14 22.21 -7.02
C SER A 58 17.80 21.23 -6.06
N PHE A 59 18.86 20.57 -6.52
CA PHE A 59 19.87 20.01 -5.63
C PHE A 59 20.96 21.06 -5.34
N THR A 60 21.43 21.14 -4.10
CA THR A 60 22.73 21.75 -3.76
C THR A 60 23.68 20.64 -3.31
N PHE A 61 24.82 20.52 -3.99
CA PHE A 61 25.90 19.59 -3.65
C PHE A 61 27.06 20.37 -3.05
N THR A 62 27.55 19.94 -1.89
CA THR A 62 28.79 20.44 -1.27
C THR A 62 29.80 19.32 -1.20
N ASN A 63 30.97 19.51 -1.80
CA ASN A 63 32.03 18.50 -1.78
C ASN A 63 32.73 18.51 -0.41
N THR A 64 32.40 17.54 0.45
CA THR A 64 33.02 17.35 1.77
C THR A 64 34.27 16.46 1.70
N SER A 65 34.66 15.98 0.52
CA SER A 65 35.88 15.19 0.30
C SER A 65 37.14 16.05 0.39
N LYS A 66 38.26 15.44 0.83
CA LYS A 66 39.61 16.06 0.80
C LYS A 66 40.19 16.28 -0.62
N LYS A 67 39.49 15.83 -1.66
CA LYS A 67 39.88 15.94 -3.08
C LYS A 67 38.79 16.63 -3.87
N ALA A 68 39.15 17.32 -4.94
CA ALA A 68 38.17 17.84 -5.89
C ALA A 68 37.42 16.70 -6.60
N LEU A 69 36.13 16.91 -6.85
CA LEU A 69 35.30 16.04 -7.70
C LEU A 69 35.78 16.18 -9.16
N PRO A 70 36.02 15.08 -9.89
CA PRO A 70 36.54 15.15 -11.26
C PRO A 70 35.52 15.70 -12.26
N LYS A 71 36.02 16.20 -13.39
CA LYS A 71 35.24 16.82 -14.47
C LYS A 71 34.29 15.85 -15.21
N SER A 72 34.62 14.56 -15.18
CA SER A 72 33.92 13.47 -15.86
C SER A 72 34.29 12.13 -15.21
N GLY A 73 33.82 11.00 -15.75
CA GLY A 73 34.12 9.66 -15.21
C GLY A 73 33.07 9.13 -14.24
N TRP A 74 31.90 9.77 -14.14
CA TRP A 74 30.91 9.50 -13.09
C TRP A 74 29.46 9.83 -13.49
N SER A 75 28.51 9.28 -12.73
CA SER A 75 27.09 9.64 -12.78
C SER A 75 26.46 9.57 -11.40
N LEU A 76 25.45 10.40 -11.17
CA LEU A 76 24.55 10.33 -10.02
C LEU A 76 23.20 9.80 -10.50
N PHE A 77 22.74 8.70 -9.93
CA PHE A 77 21.40 8.17 -10.16
C PHE A 77 20.48 8.50 -8.99
N PHE A 78 19.19 8.67 -9.28
CA PHE A 78 18.15 8.91 -8.29
C PHE A 78 16.78 8.54 -8.88
N ASN A 79 15.84 8.19 -8.01
CA ASN A 79 14.43 7.95 -8.34
C ASN A 79 13.64 9.25 -8.16
N ASN A 80 12.69 9.55 -9.05
CA ASN A 80 11.86 10.76 -8.99
C ASN A 80 10.48 10.49 -9.65
N VAL A 81 9.39 10.66 -8.88
CA VAL A 81 8.00 10.38 -9.31
C VAL A 81 7.50 11.28 -10.46
N ARG A 82 8.18 12.40 -10.74
CA ARG A 82 7.82 13.31 -11.82
C ARG A 82 8.78 13.14 -13.01
N THR A 83 8.28 13.26 -14.23
CA THR A 83 9.17 13.35 -15.41
C THR A 83 9.95 14.67 -15.39
N ILE A 84 11.23 14.63 -15.80
CA ILE A 84 12.16 15.75 -15.71
C ILE A 84 12.52 16.25 -17.12
N ASP A 85 12.59 17.58 -17.30
CA ASP A 85 13.21 18.18 -18.49
C ASP A 85 14.72 17.88 -18.48
N THR A 86 15.18 17.17 -19.50
CA THR A 86 16.54 16.63 -19.61
C THR A 86 17.63 17.70 -19.79
N THR A 87 17.23 18.94 -20.12
CA THR A 87 18.12 20.09 -20.26
C THR A 87 18.18 20.88 -18.95
N VAL A 88 19.31 20.77 -18.24
CA VAL A 88 19.41 21.18 -16.82
C VAL A 88 20.30 22.41 -16.63
N SER A 89 21.57 22.34 -17.05
CA SER A 89 22.47 23.49 -17.06
C SER A 89 23.58 23.29 -18.11
N PRO A 90 24.44 24.30 -18.36
CA PRO A 90 25.62 24.10 -19.21
C PRO A 90 26.56 23.00 -18.68
N ASP A 91 26.68 22.86 -17.34
CA ASP A 91 27.56 21.91 -16.67
C ASP A 91 26.97 20.50 -16.51
N PHE A 92 25.64 20.34 -16.54
CA PHE A 92 24.99 19.07 -16.22
C PHE A 92 23.78 18.76 -17.12
N THR A 93 23.57 17.49 -17.39
CA THR A 93 22.37 16.95 -18.06
C THR A 93 21.74 15.86 -17.20
N ILE A 94 20.42 15.71 -17.27
CA ILE A 94 19.69 14.58 -16.69
C ILE A 94 19.13 13.72 -17.83
N ARG A 95 19.36 12.41 -17.77
CA ARG A 95 18.77 11.41 -18.65
C ARG A 95 17.71 10.62 -17.89
N HIS A 96 16.51 10.49 -18.48
CA HIS A 96 15.54 9.47 -18.07
C HIS A 96 16.07 8.09 -18.46
N VAL A 97 16.12 7.15 -17.53
CA VAL A 97 16.54 5.77 -17.81
C VAL A 97 15.32 4.97 -18.24
N ASN A 98 14.42 4.70 -17.30
CA ASN A 98 13.11 4.08 -17.49
C ASN A 98 12.32 4.20 -16.17
N GLY A 99 10.99 4.14 -16.21
CA GLY A 99 10.17 4.23 -14.99
C GLY A 99 10.36 5.56 -14.25
N ASP A 100 10.63 5.51 -12.95
CA ASP A 100 10.97 6.67 -12.12
C ASP A 100 12.49 7.00 -12.04
N LEU A 101 13.35 6.25 -12.75
CA LEU A 101 14.81 6.34 -12.58
C LEU A 101 15.46 7.35 -13.52
N PHE A 102 16.28 8.24 -12.95
CA PHE A 102 17.03 9.28 -13.65
C PHE A 102 18.53 9.20 -13.37
N GLN A 103 19.32 9.72 -14.32
CA GLN A 103 20.78 9.76 -14.27
C GLN A 103 21.26 11.18 -14.59
N LEU A 104 21.86 11.84 -13.59
CA LEU A 104 22.56 13.12 -13.73
C LEU A 104 24.03 12.88 -14.10
N MET A 105 24.50 13.59 -15.12
CA MET A 105 25.84 13.45 -15.69
C MET A 105 26.50 14.83 -15.89
N PRO A 106 27.81 14.98 -15.64
CA PRO A 106 28.55 16.18 -16.03
C PRO A 106 28.69 16.28 -17.55
N THR A 107 28.66 17.50 -18.08
CA THR A 107 28.99 17.80 -19.48
C THR A 107 30.49 18.12 -19.64
N ALA A 108 30.93 18.33 -20.87
CA ALA A 108 32.28 18.84 -21.16
C ALA A 108 32.55 20.26 -20.60
N ALA A 109 31.51 21.02 -20.18
CA ALA A 109 31.69 22.31 -19.56
C ALA A 109 32.07 22.21 -18.07
N PHE A 110 31.72 21.11 -17.38
CA PHE A 110 31.92 20.99 -15.94
C PHE A 110 33.40 20.99 -15.54
N GLN A 111 33.82 21.99 -14.78
CA GLN A 111 35.23 22.17 -14.40
C GLN A 111 35.65 21.38 -13.15
N GLY A 112 34.76 20.55 -12.58
CA GLY A 112 35.00 19.82 -11.33
C GLY A 112 34.66 20.67 -10.10
N LEU A 113 34.33 20.01 -8.98
CA LEU A 113 33.93 20.69 -7.73
C LEU A 113 35.05 20.59 -6.69
N LYS A 114 35.70 21.73 -6.38
CA LYS A 114 36.80 21.80 -5.40
C LYS A 114 36.36 21.29 -4.02
N ALA A 115 37.30 20.79 -3.21
CA ALA A 115 37.04 20.43 -1.82
C ALA A 115 36.50 21.67 -1.05
N GLY A 116 35.44 21.48 -0.28
CA GLY A 116 34.72 22.54 0.45
C GLY A 116 33.84 23.46 -0.41
N ALA A 117 33.84 23.32 -1.73
CA ALA A 117 32.99 24.11 -2.62
C ALA A 117 31.61 23.48 -2.82
N SER A 118 30.63 24.33 -3.13
CA SER A 118 29.26 23.93 -3.45
C SER A 118 28.86 24.29 -4.88
N THR A 119 27.92 23.55 -5.45
CA THR A 119 27.20 23.89 -6.68
C THR A 119 25.72 23.58 -6.54
N THR A 120 24.87 24.29 -7.29
CA THR A 120 23.42 24.09 -7.32
C THR A 120 23.00 23.69 -8.72
N ILE A 121 22.20 22.64 -8.82
CA ILE A 121 21.69 22.08 -10.08
C ILE A 121 20.17 22.13 -10.02
N SER A 122 19.57 22.98 -10.84
CA SER A 122 18.12 23.22 -10.89
C SER A 122 17.51 22.58 -12.13
N PHE A 123 16.41 21.85 -11.96
CA PHE A 123 15.72 21.15 -13.05
C PHE A 123 14.21 21.33 -12.95
N ILE A 124 13.53 21.24 -14.10
CA ILE A 124 12.07 21.35 -14.19
C ILE A 124 11.49 19.95 -14.14
N SER A 125 10.55 19.74 -13.22
CA SER A 125 9.74 18.52 -13.09
C SER A 125 8.32 18.77 -13.58
N SER A 126 7.67 17.73 -14.13
CA SER A 126 6.26 17.77 -14.50
C SER A 126 5.36 17.85 -13.27
N ALA A 127 4.25 18.58 -13.40
CA ALA A 127 3.31 18.86 -12.31
C ALA A 127 3.97 19.49 -11.07
N TRP A 128 3.21 19.51 -9.98
CA TRP A 128 3.55 20.13 -8.71
C TRP A 128 4.11 19.10 -7.71
N VAL A 129 5.00 19.56 -6.84
CA VAL A 129 5.48 18.84 -5.65
C VAL A 129 4.72 19.40 -4.44
N VAL A 130 4.03 18.55 -3.68
CA VAL A 130 3.24 18.98 -2.51
C VAL A 130 3.89 18.58 -1.19
N ASN A 131 4.53 17.41 -1.13
CA ASN A 131 5.09 16.86 0.10
C ASN A 131 6.48 16.26 -0.08
N PHE A 132 7.11 15.89 1.04
CA PHE A 132 8.47 15.33 0.99
C PHE A 132 8.56 13.98 0.27
N THR A 133 7.44 13.26 0.07
CA THR A 133 7.39 12.00 -0.68
C THR A 133 7.44 12.16 -2.21
N ASP A 134 7.32 13.39 -2.73
CA ASP A 134 7.65 13.71 -4.13
C ASP A 134 9.16 13.86 -4.39
N ALA A 135 9.96 14.08 -3.34
CA ALA A 135 11.35 14.47 -3.49
C ALA A 135 12.23 13.33 -4.05
N PRO A 136 13.31 13.65 -4.79
CA PRO A 136 14.26 12.65 -5.28
C PRO A 136 14.73 11.69 -4.18
N ALA A 137 14.72 10.39 -4.47
CA ALA A 137 14.97 9.33 -3.50
C ALA A 137 16.05 8.35 -3.97
N GLY A 138 16.61 7.58 -3.03
CA GLY A 138 17.58 6.51 -3.34
C GLY A 138 18.86 6.97 -4.05
N LEU A 139 19.36 8.18 -3.77
CA LEU A 139 20.52 8.76 -4.46
C LEU A 139 21.76 7.84 -4.38
N TYR A 140 22.38 7.52 -5.53
CA TYR A 140 23.63 6.75 -5.58
C TYR A 140 24.59 7.19 -6.68
N TRP A 141 25.88 7.04 -6.39
CA TRP A 141 26.99 7.34 -7.29
C TRP A 141 27.37 6.11 -8.12
N VAL A 142 27.80 6.31 -9.37
CA VAL A 142 28.43 5.30 -10.21
C VAL A 142 29.69 5.89 -10.84
N TRP A 143 30.78 5.12 -10.86
CA TRP A 143 31.99 5.47 -11.59
C TRP A 143 31.99 4.77 -12.95
N GLU A 144 32.31 5.47 -14.04
CA GLU A 144 32.40 4.89 -15.39
C GLU A 144 33.44 3.75 -15.48
N GLN A 145 34.42 3.74 -14.56
CA GLN A 145 35.45 2.70 -14.43
C GLN A 145 34.95 1.43 -13.70
N GLN A 146 33.79 1.49 -13.05
CA GLN A 146 33.12 0.39 -12.34
C GLN A 146 31.60 0.47 -12.57
N PRO A 147 31.11 0.34 -13.82
CA PRO A 147 29.73 0.68 -14.20
C PRO A 147 28.67 -0.27 -13.64
N GLU A 148 29.06 -1.44 -13.13
CA GLU A 148 28.16 -2.35 -12.39
C GLU A 148 27.95 -1.92 -10.92
N ARG A 149 28.67 -0.90 -10.43
CA ARG A 149 28.76 -0.61 -8.99
C ARG A 149 28.17 0.76 -8.65
N GLY A 150 26.94 0.73 -8.14
CA GLY A 150 26.36 1.85 -7.40
C GLY A 150 26.92 1.96 -5.99
N TYR A 151 27.03 3.19 -5.48
CA TYR A 151 27.42 3.50 -4.10
C TYR A 151 26.39 4.47 -3.50
N PRO A 152 25.66 4.11 -2.44
CA PRO A 152 24.60 4.97 -1.88
C PRO A 152 25.17 6.27 -1.29
N LEU A 153 24.42 7.36 -1.40
CA LEU A 153 24.77 8.68 -0.86
C LEU A 153 23.76 9.08 0.23
N THR A 154 24.20 9.07 1.49
CA THR A 154 23.31 9.14 2.66
C THR A 154 23.29 10.47 3.41
N ASP A 155 24.28 11.37 3.20
CA ASP A 155 24.23 12.76 3.68
C ASP A 155 23.35 13.60 2.75
N TYR A 156 22.05 13.31 2.79
CA TYR A 156 21.00 13.93 1.98
C TYR A 156 19.94 14.56 2.87
N THR A 157 19.49 15.78 2.55
CA THR A 157 18.46 16.50 3.31
C THR A 157 17.45 17.15 2.39
N ILE A 158 16.18 16.80 2.56
CA ILE A 158 15.04 17.50 1.94
C ILE A 158 14.77 18.78 2.76
N LYS A 159 14.82 19.96 2.12
CA LYS A 159 14.47 21.23 2.79
C LYS A 159 12.94 21.40 2.86
N PRO A 160 12.39 21.92 3.97
CA PRO A 160 10.95 22.14 4.10
C PRO A 160 10.44 23.26 3.18
N SER A 161 9.24 23.07 2.63
CA SER A 161 8.51 24.11 1.90
C SER A 161 7.95 25.15 2.88
N THR A 162 8.51 26.37 2.88
CA THR A 162 8.15 27.45 3.82
C THR A 162 7.54 28.68 3.14
N GLN A 163 7.79 28.89 1.85
CA GLN A 163 7.36 30.08 1.10
C GLN A 163 6.15 29.79 0.20
N PRO A 164 5.22 30.75 -0.04
CA PRO A 164 4.02 30.53 -0.86
C PRO A 164 4.29 29.89 -2.22
N ARG A 165 5.34 30.35 -2.93
CA ARG A 165 5.79 29.79 -4.21
C ARG A 165 6.15 28.30 -4.15
N GLN A 166 6.54 27.78 -2.98
CA GLN A 166 6.92 26.38 -2.80
C GLN A 166 5.70 25.47 -2.57
N TYR A 167 4.59 25.97 -2.01
CA TYR A 167 3.40 25.13 -1.71
C TYR A 167 2.14 25.45 -2.50
N GLN A 168 2.06 26.56 -3.25
CA GLN A 168 0.93 26.87 -4.14
C GLN A 168 1.11 26.13 -5.47
N ARG A 169 0.18 25.22 -5.81
CA ARG A 169 0.25 24.37 -7.02
C ARG A 169 0.05 25.17 -8.31
N PHE A 170 -0.73 26.24 -8.24
CA PHE A 170 -1.09 27.15 -9.33
C PHE A 170 -1.50 28.52 -8.75
N ALA A 171 -1.59 29.55 -9.61
CA ALA A 171 -2.05 30.87 -9.19
C ALA A 171 -3.53 30.83 -8.74
N GLY A 172 -3.80 31.19 -7.48
CA GLY A 172 -5.13 31.07 -6.89
C GLY A 172 -5.46 29.69 -6.30
N ASP A 173 -4.46 28.84 -6.05
CA ASP A 173 -4.63 27.59 -5.28
C ASP A 173 -5.14 27.88 -3.87
N LYS A 174 -6.46 27.69 -3.66
CA LYS A 174 -7.18 28.06 -2.44
C LYS A 174 -6.78 27.21 -1.23
N LEU A 175 -6.34 25.98 -1.46
CA LEU A 175 -5.88 25.11 -0.39
C LEU A 175 -4.44 25.49 -0.05
N GLY A 176 -4.26 26.32 0.98
CA GLY A 176 -2.96 26.73 1.50
C GLY A 176 -2.19 25.59 2.17
N LEU A 177 -1.22 25.95 3.02
CA LEU A 177 -0.76 25.01 4.06
C LEU A 177 -1.88 24.85 5.09
N ILE A 178 -2.23 23.62 5.45
CA ILE A 178 -3.11 23.38 6.60
C ILE A 178 -2.42 23.86 7.88
N THR A 179 -2.97 24.91 8.49
CA THR A 179 -2.44 25.54 9.71
C THR A 179 -3.00 24.89 10.98
N PRO A 180 -2.37 25.09 12.15
CA PRO A 180 -2.94 24.67 13.44
C PRO A 180 -4.35 25.24 13.69
N GLU A 181 -4.64 26.45 13.18
CA GLU A 181 -5.95 27.09 13.31
C GLU A 181 -7.01 26.41 12.43
N MET A 182 -6.66 26.01 11.20
CA MET A 182 -7.55 25.24 10.34
C MET A 182 -7.90 23.90 10.99
N ILE A 183 -6.90 23.21 11.55
CA ILE A 183 -7.09 21.98 12.33
C ILE A 183 -7.94 22.25 13.58
N PHE A 184 -7.71 23.35 14.29
CA PHE A 184 -8.52 23.74 15.45
C PHE A 184 -10.00 23.89 15.09
N ASN A 185 -10.28 24.63 14.01
CA ASN A 185 -11.65 24.90 13.56
C ASN A 185 -12.34 23.66 12.98
N GLN A 186 -11.62 22.73 12.34
CA GLN A 186 -12.15 21.42 11.95
C GLN A 186 -12.52 20.58 13.18
N ASN A 187 -11.60 20.46 14.15
CA ASN A 187 -11.80 19.68 15.38
C ASN A 187 -12.87 20.28 16.30
N LYS A 188 -13.13 21.60 16.23
CA LYS A 188 -14.09 22.35 17.08
C LYS A 188 -15.54 21.85 16.95
N ALA A 189 -15.86 21.11 15.89
CA ALA A 189 -17.16 20.49 15.69
C ALA A 189 -17.30 19.09 16.36
N THR A 190 -16.21 18.48 16.82
CA THR A 190 -16.22 17.18 17.52
C THR A 190 -16.60 17.37 18.98
N GLU A 191 -17.73 16.81 19.42
CA GLU A 191 -18.18 16.87 20.82
C GLU A 191 -17.34 15.96 21.73
N GLU A 192 -16.98 16.41 22.94
CA GLU A 192 -16.28 15.63 23.96
C GLU A 192 -17.30 14.73 24.71
N ILE A 193 -17.18 13.40 24.58
CA ILE A 193 -18.14 12.42 25.14
C ILE A 193 -17.44 11.54 26.18
N ALA A 194 -18.08 11.27 27.32
CA ALA A 194 -17.48 10.46 28.39
C ALA A 194 -17.35 8.98 27.96
N GLU A 195 -16.26 8.29 28.31
CA GLU A 195 -16.02 6.92 27.81
C GLU A 195 -17.16 5.94 28.15
N LYS A 196 -17.78 6.11 29.32
CA LYS A 196 -18.95 5.33 29.79
C LYS A 196 -20.19 5.44 28.87
N GLU A 197 -20.26 6.48 28.02
CA GLU A 197 -21.36 6.77 27.09
C GLU A 197 -21.04 6.34 25.65
N LEU A 198 -19.83 5.83 25.39
CA LEU A 198 -19.39 5.39 24.06
C LEU A 198 -19.76 3.92 23.78
N PRO A 199 -20.05 3.56 22.51
CA PRO A 199 -20.18 2.16 22.11
C PRO A 199 -18.91 1.38 22.43
N LYS A 200 -19.05 0.21 23.07
CA LYS A 200 -17.89 -0.56 23.55
C LYS A 200 -17.25 -1.45 22.48
N ILE A 201 -17.88 -1.59 21.31
CA ILE A 201 -17.50 -2.47 20.20
C ILE A 201 -17.40 -1.66 18.90
N LEU A 202 -16.38 -1.97 18.08
CA LEU A 202 -16.24 -1.52 16.70
C LEU A 202 -15.85 -2.73 15.80
N PRO A 203 -16.40 -2.88 14.58
CA PRO A 203 -17.54 -2.18 14.02
C PRO A 203 -18.82 -2.31 14.85
N SER A 204 -19.72 -1.35 14.67
CA SER A 204 -21.00 -1.25 15.38
C SER A 204 -21.92 -2.44 15.04
N PRO A 205 -22.37 -3.23 16.03
CA PRO A 205 -23.25 -4.37 15.79
C PRO A 205 -24.70 -3.94 15.48
N GLN A 206 -25.45 -4.77 14.77
CA GLN A 206 -26.84 -4.45 14.38
C GLN A 206 -27.78 -4.20 15.59
N GLN A 207 -27.63 -4.96 16.67
CA GLN A 207 -28.31 -4.72 17.94
C GLN A 207 -27.33 -4.81 19.10
N TYR A 208 -27.39 -3.82 19.99
CA TYR A 208 -26.58 -3.71 21.21
C TYR A 208 -27.46 -3.25 22.37
N ARG A 209 -27.40 -3.95 23.51
CA ARG A 209 -28.05 -3.55 24.76
C ARG A 209 -27.16 -3.90 25.94
N GLU A 210 -26.88 -2.94 26.82
CA GLU A 210 -26.27 -3.27 28.12
C GLU A 210 -27.35 -3.82 29.06
N ARG A 211 -27.05 -4.91 29.77
CA ARG A 211 -27.98 -5.61 30.66
C ARG A 211 -27.27 -6.13 31.91
N GLY A 212 -27.77 -5.75 33.08
CA GLY A 212 -27.39 -6.36 34.36
C GLY A 212 -25.94 -6.10 34.80
N GLY A 213 -25.38 -7.04 35.56
CA GLY A 213 -24.01 -6.96 36.08
C GLY A 213 -22.98 -7.64 35.18
N SER A 214 -21.72 -7.21 35.30
CA SER A 214 -20.58 -7.78 34.57
C SER A 214 -20.30 -9.25 34.91
N TYR A 215 -19.78 -9.99 33.94
CA TYR A 215 -19.06 -11.25 34.20
C TYR A 215 -17.59 -10.97 34.52
N VAL A 216 -16.92 -11.86 35.25
CA VAL A 216 -15.47 -11.78 35.49
C VAL A 216 -14.81 -13.10 35.09
N ILE A 217 -13.99 -13.06 34.03
CA ILE A 217 -13.16 -14.18 33.60
C ILE A 217 -11.92 -14.23 34.51
N THR A 218 -11.56 -15.42 34.98
CA THR A 218 -10.32 -15.71 35.72
C THR A 218 -9.67 -16.98 35.13
N PRO A 219 -8.45 -17.38 35.55
CA PRO A 219 -7.85 -18.65 35.13
C PRO A 219 -8.66 -19.91 35.49
N GLN A 220 -9.70 -19.79 36.31
CA GLN A 220 -10.62 -20.87 36.67
C GLN A 220 -11.90 -20.90 35.80
N THR A 221 -12.08 -19.93 34.89
CA THR A 221 -13.20 -19.93 33.95
C THR A 221 -13.04 -21.06 32.94
N VAL A 222 -14.08 -21.89 32.80
CA VAL A 222 -14.15 -22.96 31.80
C VAL A 222 -14.65 -22.39 30.47
N LEU A 223 -14.07 -22.86 29.36
CA LEU A 223 -14.50 -22.63 27.99
C LEU A 223 -15.17 -23.90 27.45
N SER A 224 -16.51 -23.90 27.44
CA SER A 224 -17.36 -24.98 26.91
C SER A 224 -17.64 -24.76 25.42
N VAL A 225 -17.35 -25.75 24.59
CA VAL A 225 -17.41 -25.62 23.12
C VAL A 225 -17.81 -26.93 22.42
N PRO A 226 -18.69 -26.89 21.41
CA PRO A 226 -18.93 -28.03 20.52
C PRO A 226 -17.78 -28.20 19.51
N GLU A 227 -17.48 -29.43 19.10
CA GLU A 227 -16.36 -29.74 18.18
C GLU A 227 -16.35 -28.88 16.90
N ALA A 228 -17.52 -28.46 16.40
CA ALA A 228 -17.69 -27.60 15.25
C ALA A 228 -17.01 -26.21 15.36
N PHE A 229 -16.78 -25.70 16.58
CA PHE A 229 -16.17 -24.39 16.86
C PHE A 229 -14.85 -24.49 17.66
N ARG A 230 -14.19 -25.65 17.59
CA ARG A 230 -13.00 -25.98 18.38
C ARG A 230 -11.80 -25.06 18.10
N ASP A 231 -11.59 -24.68 16.84
CA ASP A 231 -10.46 -23.82 16.45
C ASP A 231 -10.72 -22.37 16.90
N GLU A 232 -11.97 -21.92 16.81
CA GLU A 232 -12.41 -20.58 17.24
C GLU A 232 -12.31 -20.43 18.76
N ALA A 233 -12.71 -21.46 19.53
CA ALA A 233 -12.47 -21.50 20.96
C ALA A 233 -10.98 -21.58 21.30
N SER A 234 -10.17 -22.29 20.50
CA SER A 234 -8.70 -22.32 20.68
C SER A 234 -8.09 -20.93 20.47
N TYR A 235 -8.56 -20.18 19.46
CA TYR A 235 -8.19 -18.78 19.26
C TYR A 235 -8.61 -17.92 20.47
N LEU A 236 -9.86 -17.96 20.91
CA LEU A 236 -10.32 -17.21 22.10
C LEU A 236 -9.48 -17.55 23.33
N GLY A 237 -9.23 -18.83 23.58
CA GLY A 237 -8.39 -19.32 24.67
C GLY A 237 -6.97 -18.73 24.61
N SER A 238 -6.36 -18.67 23.43
CA SER A 238 -5.04 -18.03 23.25
C SER A 238 -5.05 -16.53 23.55
N GLN A 239 -6.08 -15.81 23.11
CA GLN A 239 -6.20 -14.35 23.35
C GLN A 239 -6.37 -14.08 24.84
N LEU A 240 -7.28 -14.80 25.51
CA LEU A 240 -7.50 -14.67 26.96
C LEU A 240 -6.28 -15.12 27.77
N ALA A 241 -5.57 -16.18 27.34
CA ALA A 241 -4.35 -16.64 28.01
C ALA A 241 -3.23 -15.59 27.99
N SER A 242 -3.09 -14.80 26.92
CA SER A 242 -2.09 -13.72 26.89
C SER A 242 -2.38 -12.61 27.92
N MET A 243 -3.66 -12.35 28.21
CA MET A 243 -4.10 -11.36 29.21
C MET A 243 -4.15 -11.92 30.64
N LEU A 244 -4.42 -13.23 30.81
CA LEU A 244 -4.52 -13.91 32.11
C LEU A 244 -3.21 -14.56 32.58
N GLY A 245 -2.20 -14.67 31.69
CA GLY A 245 -0.91 -15.32 31.97
C GLY A 245 -1.00 -16.84 32.12
N SER A 246 -2.15 -17.42 31.83
CA SER A 246 -2.45 -18.85 32.01
C SER A 246 -3.62 -19.27 31.10
N PRO A 247 -3.61 -20.50 30.55
CA PRO A 247 -4.69 -21.00 29.70
C PRO A 247 -5.96 -21.29 30.51
N LEU A 248 -7.12 -21.13 29.88
CA LEU A 248 -8.40 -21.57 30.43
C LEU A 248 -8.58 -23.09 30.26
N ALA A 249 -9.38 -23.69 31.14
CA ALA A 249 -9.78 -25.09 31.00
C ALA A 249 -10.83 -25.24 29.89
N PHE A 250 -10.61 -26.16 28.95
CA PHE A 250 -11.57 -26.49 27.89
C PHE A 250 -12.49 -27.62 28.33
N SER A 251 -13.75 -27.59 27.88
CA SER A 251 -14.70 -28.70 28.04
C SER A 251 -15.56 -28.89 26.79
N THR A 252 -15.81 -30.14 26.42
CA THR A 252 -16.79 -30.52 25.38
C THR A 252 -18.17 -30.85 25.98
N GLU A 253 -18.30 -30.85 27.30
CA GLU A 253 -19.57 -31.00 28.00
C GLU A 253 -20.38 -29.70 27.94
N LYS A 254 -21.71 -29.82 27.92
CA LYS A 254 -22.63 -28.67 27.94
C LYS A 254 -22.65 -28.03 29.32
N GLN A 255 -21.89 -26.95 29.49
CA GLN A 255 -21.92 -26.13 30.70
C GLN A 255 -22.97 -25.01 30.60
N THR A 256 -23.44 -24.54 31.75
CA THR A 256 -24.37 -23.38 31.87
C THR A 256 -23.70 -22.14 32.49
N THR A 257 -22.43 -22.25 32.87
CA THR A 257 -21.60 -21.18 33.42
C THR A 257 -20.22 -21.16 32.74
N GLY A 258 -19.47 -20.08 32.94
CA GLY A 258 -18.19 -19.88 32.26
C GLY A 258 -18.36 -19.16 30.92
N ILE A 259 -17.61 -19.57 29.90
CA ILE A 259 -17.78 -19.14 28.52
C ILE A 259 -18.31 -20.32 27.72
N VAL A 260 -19.44 -20.16 27.03
CA VAL A 260 -20.13 -21.22 26.29
C VAL A 260 -20.31 -20.81 24.83
N LEU A 261 -19.85 -21.63 23.90
CA LEU A 261 -20.15 -21.50 22.47
C LEU A 261 -21.28 -22.46 22.09
N LYS A 262 -22.21 -22.02 21.23
CA LYS A 262 -23.36 -22.81 20.75
C LYS A 262 -23.55 -22.66 19.24
N GLN A 263 -23.77 -23.78 18.56
CA GLN A 263 -24.23 -23.78 17.18
C GLN A 263 -25.77 -23.86 17.14
N GLU A 264 -26.41 -22.97 16.38
CA GLU A 264 -27.84 -22.95 16.07
C GLU A 264 -28.04 -22.69 14.56
N THR A 265 -29.28 -22.67 14.06
CA THR A 265 -29.56 -22.23 12.68
C THR A 265 -29.62 -20.70 12.63
N MET A 266 -28.66 -20.07 11.96
CA MET A 266 -28.59 -18.61 11.76
C MET A 266 -28.09 -18.29 10.34
N PRO A 267 -28.27 -17.05 9.84
CA PRO A 267 -27.62 -16.60 8.59
C PRO A 267 -26.09 -16.70 8.65
N ASN A 268 -25.45 -16.76 7.47
CA ASN A 268 -23.99 -16.81 7.37
C ASN A 268 -23.33 -15.60 8.07
N GLU A 269 -22.19 -15.84 8.72
CA GLU A 269 -21.43 -14.86 9.51
C GLU A 269 -22.20 -14.20 10.69
N ALA A 270 -23.46 -14.60 10.95
CA ALA A 270 -24.31 -14.03 12.00
C ALA A 270 -24.08 -14.70 13.37
N TYR A 271 -24.20 -13.90 14.43
CA TYR A 271 -24.03 -14.36 15.80
C TYR A 271 -24.92 -13.61 16.81
N ARG A 272 -25.07 -14.22 18.00
CA ARG A 272 -25.55 -13.57 19.22
C ARG A 272 -24.46 -13.66 20.28
N LEU A 273 -24.27 -12.59 21.05
CA LEU A 273 -23.36 -12.57 22.20
C LEU A 273 -24.13 -12.07 23.43
N MET A 274 -24.16 -12.86 24.48
CA MET A 274 -24.80 -12.54 25.75
C MET A 274 -23.75 -12.62 26.88
N VAL A 275 -23.72 -11.61 27.73
CA VAL A 275 -22.87 -11.56 28.93
C VAL A 275 -23.76 -11.23 30.13
N ASN A 276 -23.67 -12.03 31.18
CA ASN A 276 -24.44 -11.86 32.42
C ASN A 276 -23.63 -12.38 33.63
N PRO A 277 -24.09 -12.18 34.89
CA PRO A 277 -23.34 -12.60 36.07
C PRO A 277 -23.04 -14.11 36.19
N SER A 278 -23.78 -14.98 35.49
CA SER A 278 -23.53 -16.43 35.46
C SER A 278 -22.55 -16.88 34.36
N GLY A 279 -22.38 -16.11 33.29
CA GLY A 279 -21.48 -16.50 32.20
C GLY A 279 -21.54 -15.62 30.95
N ILE A 280 -20.83 -16.10 29.93
CA ILE A 280 -20.74 -15.53 28.59
C ILE A 280 -21.21 -16.60 27.61
N GLU A 281 -22.12 -16.25 26.69
CA GLU A 281 -22.64 -17.15 25.67
C GLU A 281 -22.48 -16.54 24.28
N ILE A 282 -21.90 -17.31 23.35
CA ILE A 282 -21.80 -16.97 21.93
C ILE A 282 -22.59 -18.01 21.13
N THR A 283 -23.65 -17.59 20.45
CA THR A 283 -24.40 -18.42 19.49
C THR A 283 -24.05 -18.03 18.06
N ALA A 284 -23.85 -18.98 17.15
CA ALA A 284 -23.65 -18.71 15.73
C ALA A 284 -24.19 -19.84 14.82
N GLY A 285 -24.39 -19.51 13.53
CA GLY A 285 -24.73 -20.48 12.49
C GLY A 285 -23.52 -21.26 11.98
N ASP A 286 -22.43 -20.53 11.73
CA ASP A 286 -21.18 -21.04 11.19
C ASP A 286 -19.96 -20.58 12.02
N ARG A 287 -18.78 -21.07 11.62
CA ARG A 287 -17.50 -20.77 12.27
C ARG A 287 -17.13 -19.29 12.21
N ALA A 288 -17.44 -18.59 11.12
CA ALA A 288 -17.12 -17.17 10.97
C ALA A 288 -17.98 -16.31 11.90
N GLY A 289 -19.27 -16.61 12.05
CA GLY A 289 -20.15 -15.99 13.04
C GLY A 289 -19.64 -16.22 14.47
N ALA A 290 -19.24 -17.45 14.82
CA ALA A 290 -18.67 -17.76 16.14
C ALA A 290 -17.40 -16.92 16.40
N PHE A 291 -16.53 -16.80 15.40
CA PHE A 291 -15.32 -15.97 15.46
C PHE A 291 -15.63 -14.46 15.55
N TYR A 292 -16.63 -13.93 14.83
CA TYR A 292 -17.01 -12.52 14.96
C TYR A 292 -17.69 -12.21 16.30
N GLY A 293 -18.39 -13.18 16.90
CA GLY A 293 -18.82 -13.13 18.29
C GLY A 293 -17.65 -13.07 19.27
N ILE A 294 -16.58 -13.83 19.02
CA ILE A 294 -15.32 -13.77 19.78
C ILE A 294 -14.65 -12.39 19.63
N GLN A 295 -14.58 -11.81 18.43
CA GLN A 295 -13.98 -10.47 18.25
C GLN A 295 -14.80 -9.39 18.96
N SER A 296 -16.13 -9.49 18.95
CA SER A 296 -17.00 -8.60 19.74
C SER A 296 -16.81 -8.77 21.26
N LEU A 297 -16.63 -10.00 21.76
CA LEU A 297 -16.26 -10.25 23.16
C LEU A 297 -14.90 -9.62 23.51
N LEU A 298 -13.90 -9.76 22.62
CA LEU A 298 -12.57 -9.18 22.80
C LEU A 298 -12.58 -7.63 22.72
N ALA A 299 -13.53 -7.04 21.99
CA ALA A 299 -13.71 -5.59 21.93
C ALA A 299 -14.36 -5.00 23.21
N LEU A 300 -15.25 -5.76 23.88
CA LEU A 300 -15.85 -5.36 25.17
C LEU A 300 -14.80 -5.18 26.28
N LEU A 301 -13.68 -5.90 26.21
CA LEU A 301 -12.58 -5.79 27.18
C LEU A 301 -12.00 -4.35 27.20
N PRO A 302 -11.61 -3.83 28.38
CA PRO A 302 -11.01 -2.51 28.47
C PRO A 302 -9.65 -2.48 27.73
N PRO A 303 -9.26 -1.35 27.11
CA PRO A 303 -8.03 -1.28 26.31
C PRO A 303 -6.77 -1.67 27.11
N SER A 304 -6.72 -1.28 28.38
CA SER A 304 -5.65 -1.60 29.33
C SER A 304 -5.46 -3.09 29.63
N ALA A 305 -6.39 -3.97 29.25
CA ALA A 305 -6.22 -5.42 29.35
C ALA A 305 -5.21 -5.99 28.35
N TRP A 306 -4.91 -5.27 27.27
CA TRP A 306 -3.97 -5.70 26.23
C TRP A 306 -2.52 -5.31 26.53
N GLY A 307 -2.29 -4.37 27.46
CA GLY A 307 -0.97 -3.87 27.82
C GLY A 307 -0.26 -4.59 28.98
N LYS A 308 -0.96 -5.47 29.71
CA LYS A 308 -0.38 -6.22 30.83
C LYS A 308 -1.20 -7.46 31.20
N THR A 309 -0.50 -8.47 31.74
CA THR A 309 -1.12 -9.64 32.38
C THR A 309 -1.85 -9.25 33.67
N GLN A 310 -3.01 -9.85 33.94
CA GLN A 310 -3.82 -9.63 35.14
C GLN A 310 -4.70 -10.84 35.48
N SER A 311 -5.00 -11.05 36.77
CA SER A 311 -5.70 -12.26 37.25
C SER A 311 -7.23 -12.27 37.05
N ARG A 312 -7.82 -11.17 36.57
CA ARG A 312 -9.27 -10.97 36.41
C ARG A 312 -9.54 -10.08 35.20
N LEU A 313 -10.48 -10.47 34.34
CA LEU A 313 -11.00 -9.65 33.23
C LEU A 313 -12.49 -9.39 33.45
N SER A 314 -12.87 -8.13 33.64
CA SER A 314 -14.29 -7.74 33.77
C SER A 314 -14.89 -7.45 32.39
N VAL A 315 -16.02 -8.09 32.08
CA VAL A 315 -16.76 -7.92 30.82
C VAL A 315 -18.13 -7.34 31.14
N THR A 316 -18.50 -6.22 30.51
CA THR A 316 -19.83 -5.58 30.70
C THR A 316 -20.95 -6.58 30.37
N GLY A 317 -21.99 -6.65 31.19
CA GLY A 317 -23.20 -7.41 30.88
C GLY A 317 -23.95 -6.83 29.68
N VAL A 318 -24.16 -7.64 28.63
CA VAL A 318 -24.71 -7.20 27.34
C VAL A 318 -25.58 -8.27 26.69
N GLU A 319 -26.45 -7.84 25.78
CA GLU A 319 -27.16 -8.65 24.79
C GLU A 319 -26.90 -8.05 23.40
N ILE A 320 -26.36 -8.86 22.50
CA ILE A 320 -25.95 -8.49 21.14
C ILE A 320 -26.54 -9.49 20.16
N SER A 321 -27.00 -8.99 19.00
CA SER A 321 -27.36 -9.81 17.83
C SER A 321 -26.91 -9.06 16.59
N ASP A 322 -26.12 -9.72 15.75
CA ASP A 322 -25.29 -9.03 14.76
C ASP A 322 -24.93 -9.93 13.57
N GLN A 323 -24.74 -9.31 12.41
CA GLN A 323 -24.37 -9.93 11.14
C GLN A 323 -23.85 -8.83 10.18
N PRO A 324 -23.00 -9.15 9.19
CA PRO A 324 -22.44 -8.15 8.30
C PRO A 324 -23.49 -7.51 7.37
N ARG A 325 -23.22 -6.25 6.99
CA ARG A 325 -23.90 -5.57 5.88
C ARG A 325 -23.46 -6.06 4.49
N PHE A 326 -22.16 -6.29 4.32
CA PHE A 326 -21.56 -6.72 3.04
C PHE A 326 -20.81 -8.04 3.20
N GLY A 327 -20.92 -8.93 2.20
CA GLY A 327 -20.18 -10.19 2.18
C GLY A 327 -18.69 -10.04 1.82
N HIS A 328 -18.32 -8.93 1.17
CA HIS A 328 -16.94 -8.63 0.78
C HIS A 328 -16.45 -7.39 1.53
N ARG A 329 -15.46 -7.54 2.42
CA ARG A 329 -14.98 -6.47 3.31
C ARG A 329 -13.45 -6.49 3.32
N ALA A 330 -12.86 -5.76 2.38
CA ALA A 330 -11.51 -6.02 1.91
C ALA A 330 -10.46 -4.98 2.30
N ILE A 331 -9.21 -5.44 2.38
CA ILE A 331 -8.02 -4.60 2.24
C ILE A 331 -7.21 -5.13 1.06
N MET A 332 -6.85 -4.24 0.13
CA MET A 332 -5.81 -4.50 -0.86
C MET A 332 -4.46 -4.04 -0.30
N LEU A 333 -3.46 -4.92 -0.35
CA LEU A 333 -2.08 -4.61 -0.01
C LEU A 333 -1.19 -4.83 -1.23
N ASP A 334 -0.61 -3.74 -1.73
CA ASP A 334 0.52 -3.77 -2.66
C ASP A 334 1.78 -4.20 -1.92
N VAL A 335 2.41 -5.25 -2.43
CA VAL A 335 3.75 -5.68 -2.01
C VAL A 335 4.74 -5.70 -3.18
N ALA A 336 4.27 -5.36 -4.39
CA ALA A 336 5.04 -5.34 -5.62
C ALA A 336 5.93 -4.09 -5.70
N ARG A 337 5.36 -2.89 -5.53
CA ARG A 337 6.13 -1.63 -5.59
C ARG A 337 7.11 -1.55 -4.42
N ASN A 338 6.71 -1.90 -3.20
CA ASN A 338 7.60 -2.15 -2.06
C ASN A 338 7.11 -3.36 -1.24
N PHE A 339 8.02 -4.30 -0.98
CA PHE A 339 7.73 -5.59 -0.35
C PHE A 339 7.50 -5.49 1.15
N HIS A 340 6.36 -6.01 1.60
CA HIS A 340 6.03 -6.21 3.00
C HIS A 340 6.28 -7.65 3.44
N SER A 341 6.94 -7.83 4.58
CA SER A 341 7.34 -9.16 5.06
C SER A 341 6.16 -10.00 5.54
N LYS A 342 6.31 -11.33 5.52
CA LYS A 342 5.33 -12.30 6.05
C LYS A 342 4.80 -11.93 7.44
N ALA A 343 5.66 -11.42 8.33
CA ALA A 343 5.28 -10.97 9.67
C ALA A 343 4.39 -9.71 9.65
N GLN A 344 4.60 -8.80 8.71
CA GLN A 344 3.78 -7.61 8.51
C GLN A 344 2.40 -8.00 7.96
N VAL A 345 2.34 -8.95 7.01
CA VAL A 345 1.07 -9.50 6.50
C VAL A 345 0.31 -10.27 7.60
N MET A 346 0.98 -11.06 8.43
CA MET A 346 0.34 -11.71 9.59
C MET A 346 -0.21 -10.68 10.61
N LYS A 347 0.53 -9.61 10.90
CA LYS A 347 0.04 -8.51 11.76
C LYS A 347 -1.16 -7.77 11.13
N LEU A 348 -1.17 -7.58 9.81
CA LEU A 348 -2.35 -7.07 9.08
C LEU A 348 -3.54 -8.02 9.20
N LEU A 349 -3.35 -9.34 9.07
CA LEU A 349 -4.43 -10.33 9.21
C LEU A 349 -5.02 -10.33 10.63
N ASP A 350 -4.21 -10.16 11.68
CA ASP A 350 -4.70 -9.94 13.05
C ASP A 350 -5.51 -8.64 13.19
N LEU A 351 -5.06 -7.53 12.56
CA LEU A 351 -5.78 -6.26 12.55
C LEU A 351 -7.13 -6.38 11.84
N MET A 352 -7.14 -6.97 10.63
CA MET A 352 -8.35 -7.21 9.84
C MET A 352 -9.36 -8.06 10.59
N SER A 353 -8.90 -9.17 11.21
CA SER A 353 -9.76 -10.06 11.97
C SER A 353 -10.38 -9.34 13.18
N SER A 354 -9.61 -8.46 13.84
CA SER A 354 -10.08 -7.63 14.97
C SER A 354 -11.29 -6.77 14.60
N TYR A 355 -11.34 -6.28 13.37
CA TYR A 355 -12.39 -5.38 12.86
C TYR A 355 -13.33 -6.06 11.85
N LYS A 356 -13.40 -7.40 11.89
CA LYS A 356 -14.32 -8.24 11.09
C LYS A 356 -14.19 -8.09 9.56
N LEU A 357 -13.04 -7.62 9.07
CA LEU A 357 -12.70 -7.63 7.64
C LEU A 357 -12.37 -9.07 7.21
N ASN A 358 -12.79 -9.48 6.01
CA ASN A 358 -12.81 -10.89 5.60
C ASN A 358 -12.14 -11.19 4.24
N VAL A 359 -11.55 -10.19 3.58
CA VAL A 359 -10.78 -10.38 2.33
C VAL A 359 -9.46 -9.61 2.39
N LEU A 360 -8.34 -10.30 2.14
CA LEU A 360 -7.05 -9.70 1.81
C LEU A 360 -6.83 -9.86 0.31
N HIS A 361 -6.94 -8.77 -0.44
CA HIS A 361 -6.50 -8.71 -1.83
C HIS A 361 -4.99 -8.46 -1.81
N LEU A 362 -4.21 -9.38 -2.37
CA LEU A 362 -2.75 -9.38 -2.31
C LEU A 362 -2.18 -9.09 -3.71
N HIS A 363 -1.89 -7.82 -3.95
CA HIS A 363 -1.24 -7.31 -5.15
C HIS A 363 0.25 -7.67 -5.10
N PHE A 364 0.59 -8.84 -5.67
CA PHE A 364 1.92 -9.46 -5.53
C PHE A 364 2.82 -9.34 -6.76
N SER A 365 2.31 -8.83 -7.89
CA SER A 365 3.05 -8.64 -9.14
C SER A 365 2.75 -7.28 -9.74
N ASP A 366 3.79 -6.55 -10.13
CA ASP A 366 3.68 -5.31 -10.90
C ASP A 366 4.97 -5.07 -11.70
N ASP A 367 5.25 -3.82 -12.09
CA ASP A 367 6.41 -3.45 -12.89
C ASP A 367 7.73 -3.48 -12.10
N GLU A 368 7.69 -3.13 -10.81
CA GLU A 368 8.86 -3.04 -9.94
C GLU A 368 9.07 -4.27 -9.04
N GLY A 369 8.22 -5.30 -9.15
CA GLY A 369 8.31 -6.46 -8.28
C GLY A 369 7.40 -7.63 -8.65
N TRP A 370 7.93 -8.84 -8.55
CA TRP A 370 7.16 -10.09 -8.51
C TRP A 370 7.45 -10.81 -7.19
N ARG A 371 6.40 -11.11 -6.39
CA ARG A 371 6.55 -11.39 -4.95
C ARG A 371 6.07 -12.77 -4.49
N LEU A 372 5.71 -13.67 -5.40
CA LEU A 372 5.29 -15.04 -5.08
C LEU A 372 6.17 -16.07 -5.81
N GLU A 373 6.74 -17.02 -5.08
CA GLU A 373 7.50 -18.12 -5.69
C GLU A 373 6.60 -19.02 -6.55
N ILE A 374 6.90 -19.08 -7.85
CA ILE A 374 6.34 -20.06 -8.78
C ILE A 374 7.46 -21.08 -9.10
N PRO A 375 7.50 -22.27 -8.48
CA PRO A 375 8.70 -23.14 -8.50
C PRO A 375 9.13 -23.62 -9.89
N SER A 376 8.22 -23.63 -10.86
CA SER A 376 8.46 -24.01 -12.26
C SER A 376 8.93 -22.84 -13.15
N LEU A 377 8.83 -21.61 -12.66
CA LEU A 377 9.25 -20.36 -13.30
C LEU A 377 10.12 -19.52 -12.34
N PRO A 378 11.24 -20.09 -11.83
CA PRO A 378 12.03 -19.49 -10.74
C PRO A 378 12.65 -18.13 -11.13
N GLU A 379 12.75 -17.82 -12.41
CA GLU A 379 13.23 -16.52 -12.91
C GLU A 379 12.36 -15.35 -12.40
N LEU A 380 11.07 -15.61 -12.13
CA LEU A 380 10.13 -14.62 -11.58
C LEU A 380 10.58 -14.09 -10.21
N THR A 381 11.12 -14.93 -9.33
CA THR A 381 11.64 -14.49 -8.03
C THR A 381 13.16 -14.34 -7.98
N GLN A 382 13.92 -14.99 -8.87
CA GLN A 382 15.36 -14.76 -8.97
C GLN A 382 15.71 -13.39 -9.56
N ILE A 383 14.84 -12.82 -10.40
CA ILE A 383 15.06 -11.54 -11.08
C ILE A 383 13.94 -10.55 -10.74
N GLY A 384 12.68 -10.95 -10.92
CA GLY A 384 11.53 -10.07 -10.70
C GLY A 384 11.32 -9.65 -9.24
N ALA A 385 11.86 -10.39 -8.26
CA ALA A 385 11.78 -10.02 -6.85
C ALA A 385 12.95 -9.17 -6.34
N VAL A 386 13.88 -8.73 -7.22
CA VAL A 386 15.16 -8.14 -6.81
C VAL A 386 15.37 -6.79 -7.51
N ARG A 387 15.49 -5.69 -6.73
CA ARG A 387 15.81 -4.34 -7.24
C ARG A 387 17.17 -3.86 -6.78
N GLY A 388 18.01 -3.42 -7.73
CA GLY A 388 19.35 -2.87 -7.44
C GLY A 388 20.02 -2.31 -8.70
N HIS A 389 21.29 -1.91 -8.60
CA HIS A 389 22.03 -1.36 -9.74
C HIS A 389 22.83 -2.44 -10.51
N GLY A 390 22.88 -2.32 -11.84
CA GLY A 390 23.70 -3.13 -12.75
C GLY A 390 23.48 -2.68 -14.20
N THR A 391 24.34 -3.09 -15.13
CA THR A 391 24.19 -2.72 -16.56
C THR A 391 23.29 -3.70 -17.35
N ASP A 392 23.05 -4.89 -16.81
CA ASP A 392 22.27 -5.95 -17.44
C ASP A 392 20.90 -6.14 -16.77
N PRO A 393 19.79 -5.67 -17.39
CA PRO A 393 18.46 -5.79 -16.82
C PRO A 393 17.90 -7.23 -16.84
N LEU A 394 18.62 -8.22 -17.39
CA LEU A 394 18.24 -9.64 -17.34
C LEU A 394 18.78 -10.36 -16.09
N LYS A 395 19.44 -9.65 -15.18
CA LYS A 395 19.93 -10.21 -13.90
C LYS A 395 19.16 -9.75 -12.67
N LEU A 396 18.59 -8.53 -12.70
CA LEU A 396 17.77 -7.92 -11.66
C LEU A 396 16.98 -6.75 -12.26
N LEU A 397 15.91 -6.32 -11.59
CA LEU A 397 15.21 -5.09 -11.93
C LEU A 397 16.02 -3.86 -11.49
N GLN A 398 15.92 -2.77 -12.23
CA GLN A 398 16.54 -1.48 -11.88
C GLN A 398 15.97 -0.90 -10.57
N PRO A 399 16.64 0.07 -9.92
CA PRO A 399 16.10 0.71 -8.72
C PRO A 399 14.84 1.51 -9.01
N SER A 400 13.87 1.45 -8.09
CA SER A 400 12.60 2.19 -8.14
C SER A 400 12.10 2.53 -6.73
N PHE A 401 11.37 3.64 -6.59
CA PHE A 401 10.85 4.20 -5.34
C PHE A 401 11.91 4.43 -4.26
N GLY A 402 13.13 4.79 -4.70
CA GLY A 402 14.24 5.06 -3.82
C GLY A 402 14.92 3.83 -3.22
N SER A 403 14.68 2.63 -3.77
CA SER A 403 15.31 1.37 -3.32
C SER A 403 16.84 1.40 -3.26
N GLY A 404 17.47 2.29 -4.04
CA GLY A 404 18.92 2.45 -4.08
C GLY A 404 19.63 1.33 -4.87
N PRO A 405 20.97 1.28 -4.80
CA PRO A 405 21.78 0.42 -5.66
C PRO A 405 22.00 -1.00 -5.10
N ASP A 406 21.86 -1.21 -3.79
CA ASP A 406 22.17 -2.47 -3.13
C ASP A 406 20.98 -3.44 -3.27
N ALA A 407 21.18 -4.51 -4.02
CA ALA A 407 20.14 -5.49 -4.31
C ALA A 407 19.68 -6.33 -3.10
N SER A 408 20.38 -6.29 -1.95
CA SER A 408 20.27 -7.34 -0.93
C SER A 408 19.43 -7.00 0.31
N GLN A 409 19.26 -5.72 0.68
CA GLN A 409 18.64 -5.30 1.94
C GLN A 409 17.81 -4.00 1.79
N ASN A 410 16.87 -3.98 0.85
CA ASN A 410 15.98 -2.83 0.61
C ASN A 410 14.52 -3.29 0.36
N ALA A 411 13.54 -2.41 0.53
CA ALA A 411 12.12 -2.75 0.37
C ALA A 411 11.70 -3.15 -1.07
N GLY A 412 12.51 -2.84 -2.08
CA GLY A 412 12.33 -3.34 -3.45
C GLY A 412 12.76 -4.79 -3.65
N THR A 413 13.49 -5.41 -2.72
CA THR A 413 13.89 -6.82 -2.78
C THR A 413 13.13 -7.68 -1.78
N GLY A 414 12.60 -8.81 -2.26
CA GLY A 414 11.94 -9.83 -1.43
C GLY A 414 10.74 -10.46 -2.13
N TYR A 415 10.37 -11.66 -1.68
CA TYR A 415 9.21 -12.43 -2.12
C TYR A 415 8.78 -13.40 -1.01
N TYR A 416 7.56 -13.94 -1.09
CA TYR A 416 7.13 -15.09 -0.29
C TYR A 416 7.54 -16.38 -0.99
N SER A 417 8.28 -17.25 -0.29
CA SER A 417 8.41 -18.63 -0.76
C SER A 417 7.05 -19.32 -0.81
N ARG A 418 6.95 -20.43 -1.54
CA ARG A 418 5.74 -21.26 -1.58
C ARG A 418 5.27 -21.59 -0.17
N GLN A 419 6.20 -21.96 0.71
CA GLN A 419 5.90 -22.31 2.10
C GLN A 419 5.42 -21.10 2.91
N ASP A 420 6.01 -19.92 2.71
CA ASP A 420 5.53 -18.68 3.36
C ASP A 420 4.10 -18.35 2.95
N PHE A 421 3.77 -18.52 1.67
CA PHE A 421 2.43 -18.31 1.17
C PHE A 421 1.44 -19.35 1.71
N LEU A 422 1.80 -20.65 1.73
CA LEU A 422 0.97 -21.70 2.37
C LEU A 422 0.66 -21.38 3.84
N GLU A 423 1.63 -20.82 4.58
CA GLU A 423 1.43 -20.40 5.97
C GLU A 423 0.57 -19.14 6.09
N LEU A 424 0.72 -18.15 5.21
CA LEU A 424 -0.17 -16.97 5.15
C LEU A 424 -1.62 -17.39 4.85
N LEU A 425 -1.84 -18.28 3.88
CA LEU A 425 -3.16 -18.80 3.53
C LEU A 425 -3.84 -19.51 4.71
N ARG A 426 -3.10 -20.38 5.43
CA ARG A 426 -3.60 -21.05 6.65
C ARG A 426 -3.91 -20.05 7.77
N TYR A 427 -3.02 -19.07 7.98
CA TYR A 427 -3.14 -18.06 9.03
C TYR A 427 -4.32 -17.09 8.79
N ALA A 428 -4.62 -16.76 7.53
CA ALA A 428 -5.79 -16.02 7.09
C ALA A 428 -7.08 -16.85 7.21
N THR A 429 -7.05 -18.11 6.76
CA THR A 429 -8.20 -19.03 6.84
C THR A 429 -8.64 -19.25 8.30
N ALA A 430 -7.68 -19.41 9.22
CA ALA A 430 -7.93 -19.49 10.67
C ALA A 430 -8.43 -18.18 11.33
N ARG A 431 -8.62 -17.11 10.54
CA ARG A 431 -9.22 -15.82 10.93
C ARG A 431 -10.48 -15.48 10.12
N HIS A 432 -10.95 -16.41 9.30
CA HIS A 432 -12.02 -16.22 8.31
C HIS A 432 -11.74 -15.07 7.34
N ILE A 433 -10.47 -14.92 6.95
CA ILE A 433 -10.03 -14.02 5.89
C ILE A 433 -9.71 -14.86 4.66
N LYS A 434 -10.44 -14.62 3.56
CA LYS A 434 -10.06 -15.10 2.23
C LYS A 434 -8.86 -14.30 1.75
N VAL A 435 -7.87 -14.95 1.16
CA VAL A 435 -6.84 -14.25 0.37
C VAL A 435 -7.25 -14.34 -1.09
N ILE A 436 -7.17 -13.22 -1.81
CA ILE A 436 -7.34 -13.14 -3.25
C ILE A 436 -5.99 -12.72 -3.82
N PRO A 437 -5.30 -13.58 -4.60
CA PRO A 437 -4.01 -13.25 -5.18
C PRO A 437 -4.23 -12.55 -6.52
N GLU A 438 -3.38 -11.57 -6.84
CA GLU A 438 -3.46 -10.82 -8.09
C GLU A 438 -2.32 -11.15 -9.06
N ILE A 439 -2.66 -11.66 -10.23
CA ILE A 439 -1.76 -11.76 -11.38
C ILE A 439 -2.01 -10.55 -12.27
N GLU A 440 -1.27 -9.48 -12.03
CA GLU A 440 -1.42 -8.24 -12.80
C GLU A 440 -0.97 -8.44 -14.26
N ALA A 441 -1.86 -8.06 -15.18
CA ALA A 441 -1.77 -8.30 -16.61
C ALA A 441 -2.91 -7.57 -17.35
N PRO A 442 -2.77 -7.24 -18.65
CA PRO A 442 -1.56 -7.35 -19.45
C PRO A 442 -0.69 -6.08 -19.37
N GLY A 443 -1.21 -4.99 -18.79
CA GLY A 443 -0.42 -3.88 -18.27
C GLY A 443 0.37 -4.31 -17.02
N HIS A 444 1.11 -3.38 -16.43
CA HIS A 444 1.75 -3.56 -15.11
C HIS A 444 2.53 -4.89 -14.93
N ALA A 445 3.08 -5.44 -16.01
CA ALA A 445 3.64 -6.79 -16.05
C ALA A 445 5.17 -6.82 -16.16
N ARG A 446 5.88 -5.69 -15.97
CA ARG A 446 7.30 -5.57 -16.31
C ARG A 446 8.18 -6.56 -15.55
N ALA A 447 7.92 -6.85 -14.28
CA ALA A 447 8.71 -7.83 -13.53
C ALA A 447 8.61 -9.23 -14.18
N ALA A 448 7.41 -9.65 -14.58
CA ALA A 448 7.18 -10.92 -15.28
C ALA A 448 7.79 -10.90 -16.69
N VAL A 449 7.61 -9.82 -17.45
CA VAL A 449 8.14 -9.64 -18.81
C VAL A 449 9.68 -9.69 -18.80
N VAL A 450 10.35 -9.06 -17.83
CA VAL A 450 11.81 -9.08 -17.68
C VAL A 450 12.33 -10.44 -17.22
N ALA A 451 11.67 -11.08 -16.25
CA ALA A 451 12.01 -12.45 -15.83
C ALA A 451 11.91 -13.46 -17.00
N MET A 452 10.84 -13.37 -17.81
CA MET A 452 10.66 -14.25 -18.98
C MET A 452 11.59 -13.89 -20.15
N LYS A 453 12.00 -12.62 -20.32
CA LYS A 453 13.10 -12.22 -21.22
C LYS A 453 14.42 -12.91 -20.83
N ALA A 454 14.74 -12.93 -19.53
CA ALA A 454 15.95 -13.59 -19.02
C ALA A 454 15.91 -15.11 -19.17
N ARG A 455 14.77 -15.75 -18.84
CA ARG A 455 14.51 -17.17 -19.11
C ARG A 455 14.76 -17.51 -20.58
N TYR A 456 14.16 -16.74 -21.49
CA TYR A 456 14.33 -16.92 -22.93
C TYR A 456 15.81 -16.84 -23.32
N SER A 457 16.54 -15.82 -22.87
CA SER A 457 17.97 -15.66 -23.15
C SER A 457 18.80 -16.85 -22.65
N GLN A 458 18.60 -17.29 -21.41
CA GLN A 458 19.27 -18.45 -20.82
C GLN A 458 18.96 -19.74 -21.59
N LYS A 459 17.70 -19.95 -21.99
CA LYS A 459 17.27 -21.16 -22.71
C LYS A 459 17.74 -21.20 -24.15
N MET A 460 17.77 -20.06 -24.84
CA MET A 460 18.40 -19.94 -26.16
C MET A 460 19.91 -20.22 -26.10
N ALA A 461 20.62 -19.73 -25.08
CA ALA A 461 22.03 -20.04 -24.86
C ALA A 461 22.29 -21.54 -24.55
N GLN A 462 21.29 -22.26 -24.06
CA GLN A 462 21.31 -23.72 -23.85
C GLN A 462 20.85 -24.51 -25.10
N GLY A 463 20.53 -23.85 -26.21
CA GLY A 463 19.95 -24.47 -27.42
C GLY A 463 18.49 -24.93 -27.26
N GLN A 464 17.85 -24.65 -26.12
CA GLN A 464 16.51 -25.12 -25.75
C GLN A 464 15.43 -24.17 -26.26
N LYS A 465 15.35 -23.98 -27.58
CA LYS A 465 14.47 -22.99 -28.23
C LYS A 465 13.00 -23.09 -27.77
N GLU A 466 12.44 -24.29 -27.76
CA GLU A 466 11.03 -24.50 -27.38
C GLU A 466 10.74 -24.08 -25.94
N GLU A 467 11.62 -24.42 -24.98
CA GLU A 467 11.49 -24.00 -23.58
C GLU A 467 11.79 -22.50 -23.36
N ALA A 468 12.50 -21.86 -24.30
CA ALA A 468 12.71 -20.41 -24.31
C ALA A 468 11.41 -19.68 -24.73
N GLU A 469 10.80 -20.10 -25.84
CA GLU A 469 9.60 -19.48 -26.41
C GLU A 469 8.31 -19.85 -25.64
N LYS A 470 8.34 -20.93 -24.84
CA LYS A 470 7.19 -21.50 -24.10
C LYS A 470 6.37 -20.46 -23.33
N TYR A 471 7.03 -19.58 -22.58
CA TYR A 471 6.45 -18.59 -21.67
C TYR A 471 6.89 -17.15 -22.00
N LEU A 472 7.37 -16.91 -23.22
CA LEU A 472 7.85 -15.60 -23.65
C LEU A 472 6.70 -14.58 -23.71
N LEU A 473 6.75 -13.54 -22.86
CA LEU A 473 5.67 -12.54 -22.70
C LEU A 473 5.76 -11.32 -23.62
N HIS A 474 6.75 -11.24 -24.52
CA HIS A 474 6.91 -10.12 -25.45
C HIS A 474 7.37 -10.60 -26.81
N ASP A 475 7.00 -9.87 -27.85
CA ASP A 475 7.42 -10.10 -29.23
C ASP A 475 8.77 -9.40 -29.46
N PRO A 476 9.89 -10.12 -29.68
CA PRO A 476 11.22 -9.49 -29.85
C PRO A 476 11.34 -8.65 -31.14
N ALA A 477 10.39 -8.78 -32.07
CA ALA A 477 10.31 -7.98 -33.28
C ALA A 477 9.39 -6.74 -33.13
N ASP A 478 8.70 -6.57 -32.00
CA ASP A 478 7.84 -5.40 -31.74
C ASP A 478 8.67 -4.10 -31.66
N ARG A 479 8.23 -3.06 -32.36
CA ARG A 479 8.85 -1.71 -32.37
C ARG A 479 7.88 -0.61 -31.90
N SER A 480 6.82 -1.00 -31.19
CA SER A 480 5.83 -0.08 -30.62
C SER A 480 6.50 0.93 -29.68
N VAL A 481 6.10 2.19 -29.78
CA VAL A 481 6.61 3.27 -28.93
C VAL A 481 5.48 3.74 -28.03
N TYR A 482 5.65 3.57 -26.72
CA TYR A 482 4.66 3.91 -25.70
C TYR A 482 5.35 4.31 -24.39
N ARG A 483 4.57 4.88 -23.46
CA ARG A 483 4.93 5.07 -22.05
C ARG A 483 3.73 4.73 -21.17
N SER A 484 3.93 3.93 -20.12
CA SER A 484 2.94 3.79 -19.03
C SER A 484 2.81 5.09 -18.23
N VAL A 485 1.82 5.17 -17.34
CA VAL A 485 1.63 6.32 -16.44
C VAL A 485 2.83 6.51 -15.50
N GLN A 486 3.42 5.40 -15.06
CA GLN A 486 4.65 5.26 -14.27
C GLN A 486 5.91 5.45 -15.13
N SER A 487 5.76 5.82 -16.42
CA SER A 487 6.81 6.09 -17.39
C SER A 487 7.69 4.89 -17.81
N TRP A 488 7.21 3.64 -17.68
CA TRP A 488 7.84 2.46 -18.28
C TRP A 488 7.60 2.39 -19.80
N ASN A 489 8.46 1.72 -20.57
CA ASN A 489 8.30 1.52 -22.03
C ASN A 489 8.44 0.05 -22.49
N ASP A 490 8.49 -0.88 -21.54
CA ASP A 490 8.76 -2.30 -21.76
C ASP A 490 7.93 -3.20 -20.82
N ASN A 491 6.81 -2.68 -20.31
CA ASN A 491 6.01 -3.24 -19.22
C ASN A 491 4.80 -4.10 -19.61
N VAL A 492 4.34 -4.04 -20.85
CA VAL A 492 3.07 -4.70 -21.26
C VAL A 492 3.34 -6.09 -21.85
N MET A 493 2.56 -7.10 -21.43
CA MET A 493 2.54 -8.42 -22.06
C MET A 493 2.02 -8.34 -23.50
N ASN A 494 2.58 -9.11 -24.44
CA ASN A 494 2.03 -9.20 -25.79
C ASN A 494 0.86 -10.20 -25.84
N VAL A 495 -0.37 -9.68 -25.85
CA VAL A 495 -1.61 -10.47 -25.79
C VAL A 495 -1.92 -11.25 -27.07
N ALA A 496 -1.18 -11.05 -28.16
CA ALA A 496 -1.31 -11.87 -29.37
C ALA A 496 -0.53 -13.19 -29.29
N MET A 497 0.42 -13.32 -28.35
CA MET A 497 1.30 -14.49 -28.28
C MET A 497 0.66 -15.66 -27.50
N PRO A 498 0.61 -16.88 -28.05
CA PRO A 498 0.12 -18.07 -27.33
C PRO A 498 0.90 -18.39 -26.04
N SER A 499 2.16 -17.94 -25.93
CA SER A 499 2.99 -18.06 -24.73
C SER A 499 2.48 -17.25 -23.54
N THR A 500 1.84 -16.11 -23.78
CA THR A 500 1.21 -15.28 -22.74
C THR A 500 0.10 -16.06 -22.03
N TYR A 501 -0.75 -16.74 -22.79
CA TYR A 501 -1.81 -17.59 -22.23
C TYR A 501 -1.25 -18.83 -21.52
N ARG A 502 -0.21 -19.48 -22.07
CA ARG A 502 0.48 -20.60 -21.37
C ARG A 502 1.14 -20.17 -20.06
N PHE A 503 1.66 -18.94 -19.97
CA PHE A 503 2.18 -18.38 -18.72
C PHE A 503 1.06 -18.16 -17.71
N LEU A 504 -0.04 -17.48 -18.10
CA LEU A 504 -1.18 -17.22 -17.24
C LEU A 504 -1.82 -18.52 -16.73
N GLU A 505 -2.05 -19.50 -17.61
CA GLU A 505 -2.50 -20.85 -17.23
C GLU A 505 -1.55 -21.47 -16.21
N LYS A 506 -0.23 -21.41 -16.46
CA LYS A 506 0.77 -22.07 -15.60
C LYS A 506 0.91 -21.42 -14.22
N VAL A 507 0.86 -20.10 -14.12
CA VAL A 507 0.84 -19.38 -12.82
C VAL A 507 -0.46 -19.68 -12.08
N THR A 508 -1.59 -19.65 -12.79
CA THR A 508 -2.92 -20.00 -12.23
C THR A 508 -2.91 -21.42 -11.62
N ASP A 509 -2.37 -22.41 -12.34
CA ASP A 509 -2.29 -23.80 -11.85
C ASP A 509 -1.40 -23.95 -10.60
N GLU A 510 -0.30 -23.21 -10.51
CA GLU A 510 0.58 -23.21 -9.34
C GLU A 510 -0.09 -22.56 -8.13
N ILE A 511 -0.83 -21.46 -8.33
CA ILE A 511 -1.64 -20.81 -7.28
C ILE A 511 -2.76 -21.74 -6.82
N VAL A 512 -3.54 -22.35 -7.72
CA VAL A 512 -4.59 -23.32 -7.37
C VAL A 512 -4.01 -24.50 -6.57
N ALA A 513 -2.82 -24.99 -6.95
CA ALA A 513 -2.12 -26.01 -6.19
C ALA A 513 -1.68 -25.54 -4.79
N MET A 514 -1.28 -24.28 -4.61
CA MET A 514 -0.96 -23.72 -3.29
C MET A 514 -2.20 -23.61 -2.40
N TYR A 515 -3.33 -23.12 -2.89
CA TYR A 515 -4.57 -23.03 -2.08
C TYR A 515 -5.08 -24.41 -1.66
N ARG A 516 -5.04 -25.40 -2.56
CA ARG A 516 -5.31 -26.81 -2.23
C ARG A 516 -4.37 -27.33 -1.14
N ASP A 517 -3.07 -27.14 -1.30
CA ASP A 517 -2.07 -27.64 -0.33
C ASP A 517 -2.12 -26.89 1.01
N ALA A 518 -2.64 -25.66 1.03
CA ALA A 518 -2.94 -24.90 2.24
C ALA A 518 -4.23 -25.37 2.94
N ASN A 519 -5.11 -26.08 2.23
CA ASN A 519 -6.52 -26.26 2.58
C ASN A 519 -7.25 -24.91 2.81
N ALA A 520 -6.99 -23.95 1.93
CA ALA A 520 -7.57 -22.61 1.95
C ALA A 520 -8.60 -22.45 0.82
N PRO A 521 -9.70 -21.70 1.02
CA PRO A 521 -10.72 -21.49 0.00
C PRO A 521 -10.18 -20.60 -1.14
N LEU A 522 -10.42 -21.02 -2.38
CA LEU A 522 -10.15 -20.24 -3.59
C LEU A 522 -11.39 -20.27 -4.50
N GLU A 523 -11.96 -19.11 -4.78
CA GLU A 523 -13.14 -18.95 -5.65
C GLU A 523 -12.83 -18.08 -6.89
N THR A 524 -11.77 -17.26 -6.81
CA THR A 524 -11.34 -16.31 -7.84
C THR A 524 -9.85 -16.03 -7.70
N ILE A 525 -9.27 -15.50 -8.77
CA ILE A 525 -7.97 -14.83 -8.81
C ILE A 525 -8.23 -13.43 -9.39
N HIS A 526 -7.52 -12.41 -8.94
CA HIS A 526 -7.56 -11.11 -9.60
C HIS A 526 -6.60 -11.16 -10.80
N TYR A 527 -7.08 -10.78 -11.98
CA TYR A 527 -6.30 -10.74 -13.22
C TYR A 527 -6.05 -9.31 -13.68
N GLY A 528 -5.91 -8.42 -12.69
CA GLY A 528 -5.49 -7.04 -12.85
C GLY A 528 -6.34 -6.26 -13.84
N GLY A 529 -5.66 -5.50 -14.70
CA GLY A 529 -6.23 -4.89 -15.89
C GLY A 529 -6.37 -3.38 -15.87
N ASP A 530 -5.47 -2.65 -15.23
CA ASP A 530 -5.43 -1.19 -15.30
C ASP A 530 -4.45 -0.64 -16.37
N GLU A 531 -4.54 0.66 -16.60
CA GLU A 531 -3.56 1.58 -17.23
C GLU A 531 -2.75 1.14 -18.48
N VAL A 532 -3.25 0.21 -19.33
CA VAL A 532 -2.54 -0.17 -20.56
C VAL A 532 -2.31 1.03 -21.51
N PRO A 533 -1.06 1.37 -21.85
CA PRO A 533 -0.72 2.61 -22.50
C PRO A 533 -1.00 2.67 -24.00
N GLY A 534 -1.47 3.82 -24.47
CA GLY A 534 -1.63 4.12 -25.89
C GLY A 534 -0.31 3.98 -26.67
N GLY A 535 -0.38 3.39 -27.86
CA GLY A 535 0.77 3.14 -28.74
C GLY A 535 1.39 1.75 -28.61
N VAL A 536 1.07 1.00 -27.55
CA VAL A 536 1.49 -0.41 -27.39
C VAL A 536 0.95 -1.29 -28.51
N TRP A 537 1.65 -2.39 -28.83
CA TRP A 537 1.29 -3.41 -29.83
C TRP A 537 1.17 -2.94 -31.29
N THR A 538 1.13 -1.63 -31.56
CA THR A 538 0.94 -1.02 -32.89
C THR A 538 1.95 -1.49 -33.95
N GLN A 539 3.15 -1.91 -33.55
CA GLN A 539 4.21 -2.41 -34.44
C GLN A 539 4.68 -3.83 -34.08
N SER A 540 3.84 -4.66 -33.44
CA SER A 540 4.14 -6.09 -33.21
C SER A 540 3.75 -6.94 -34.43
N PRO A 541 4.70 -7.69 -35.04
CA PRO A 541 4.37 -8.70 -36.04
C PRO A 541 3.41 -9.79 -35.55
N ALA A 542 3.50 -10.21 -34.28
CA ALA A 542 2.55 -11.18 -33.70
C ALA A 542 1.10 -10.64 -33.70
N VAL A 543 0.93 -9.37 -33.35
CA VAL A 543 -0.38 -8.69 -33.36
C VAL A 543 -0.90 -8.47 -34.78
N GLN A 544 -0.02 -8.13 -35.73
CA GLN A 544 -0.38 -8.06 -37.15
C GLN A 544 -0.82 -9.42 -37.71
N GLN A 545 -0.21 -10.53 -37.26
CA GLN A 545 -0.63 -11.88 -37.63
C GLN A 545 -2.01 -12.22 -37.03
N LEU A 546 -2.21 -12.01 -35.72
CA LEU A 546 -3.51 -12.24 -35.08
C LEU A 546 -4.66 -11.46 -35.74
N ARG A 547 -4.41 -10.23 -36.20
CA ARG A 547 -5.41 -9.42 -36.92
C ARG A 547 -5.70 -9.89 -38.36
N ARG A 548 -4.80 -10.67 -38.97
CA ARG A 548 -5.09 -11.40 -40.22
C ARG A 548 -5.93 -12.65 -39.96
N ASP A 549 -5.62 -13.37 -38.89
CA ASP A 549 -6.27 -14.65 -38.55
C ASP A 549 -7.64 -14.48 -37.87
N ASN A 550 -7.88 -13.33 -37.21
CA ASN A 550 -9.16 -12.97 -36.61
C ASN A 550 -9.65 -11.57 -37.07
N PRO A 551 -10.53 -11.50 -38.08
CA PRO A 551 -11.11 -10.25 -38.58
C PRO A 551 -11.98 -9.45 -37.58
N SER A 552 -12.29 -9.99 -36.39
CA SER A 552 -12.99 -9.23 -35.34
C SER A 552 -12.09 -8.20 -34.65
N ILE A 553 -10.77 -8.27 -34.81
CA ILE A 553 -9.80 -7.42 -34.11
C ILE A 553 -9.39 -6.26 -35.04
N GLN A 554 -10.23 -5.23 -35.08
CA GLN A 554 -10.08 -4.13 -36.02
C GLN A 554 -9.06 -3.09 -35.53
N SER A 555 -8.91 -2.94 -34.22
CA SER A 555 -8.07 -1.95 -33.54
C SER A 555 -7.15 -2.59 -32.47
N THR A 556 -6.34 -1.78 -31.80
CA THR A 556 -5.63 -2.20 -30.57
C THR A 556 -6.55 -2.28 -29.35
N ASP A 557 -7.68 -1.57 -29.35
CA ASP A 557 -8.66 -1.64 -28.25
C ASP A 557 -9.40 -2.99 -28.25
N ASP A 558 -9.62 -3.60 -29.42
CA ASP A 558 -10.23 -4.94 -29.53
C ASP A 558 -9.36 -6.06 -28.94
N LEU A 559 -8.04 -5.84 -28.82
CA LEU A 559 -7.11 -6.77 -28.18
C LEU A 559 -7.40 -6.92 -26.68
N TRP A 560 -8.01 -5.90 -26.04
CA TRP A 560 -8.44 -5.93 -24.65
C TRP A 560 -9.54 -6.99 -24.44
N TYR A 561 -10.59 -6.94 -25.27
CA TYR A 561 -11.72 -7.87 -25.20
C TYR A 561 -11.31 -9.28 -25.63
N TYR A 562 -10.38 -9.40 -26.59
CA TYR A 562 -9.75 -10.66 -26.95
C TYR A 562 -8.98 -11.28 -25.77
N PHE A 563 -8.15 -10.48 -25.07
CA PHE A 563 -7.37 -10.94 -23.92
C PHE A 563 -8.28 -11.39 -22.78
N TYR A 564 -9.22 -10.55 -22.33
CA TYR A 564 -10.09 -10.93 -21.21
C TYR A 564 -11.08 -12.04 -21.53
N GLY A 565 -11.50 -12.20 -22.79
CA GLY A 565 -12.21 -13.40 -23.23
C GLY A 565 -11.41 -14.69 -22.96
N LYS A 566 -10.10 -14.66 -23.23
CA LYS A 566 -9.19 -15.79 -22.92
C LYS A 566 -8.91 -15.95 -21.42
N VAL A 567 -8.81 -14.87 -20.65
CA VAL A 567 -8.66 -14.94 -19.18
C VAL A 567 -9.91 -15.57 -18.54
N ILE A 568 -11.10 -15.21 -19.00
CA ILE A 568 -12.37 -15.83 -18.58
C ILE A 568 -12.37 -17.33 -18.92
N ASP A 569 -11.97 -17.73 -20.14
CA ASP A 569 -11.80 -19.15 -20.51
C ASP A 569 -10.82 -19.88 -19.56
N ILE A 570 -9.72 -19.22 -19.15
CA ILE A 570 -8.67 -19.79 -18.28
C ILE A 570 -9.17 -20.01 -16.85
N ALA A 571 -9.92 -19.05 -16.30
CA ALA A 571 -10.50 -19.12 -14.96
C ALA A 571 -11.66 -20.14 -14.89
N GLN A 572 -12.61 -20.08 -15.82
CA GLN A 572 -13.81 -20.94 -15.81
C GLN A 572 -13.45 -22.43 -15.91
N LYS A 573 -12.45 -22.80 -16.72
CA LYS A 573 -11.93 -24.20 -16.81
C LYS A 573 -11.45 -24.76 -15.46
N ARG A 574 -11.17 -23.90 -14.49
CA ARG A 574 -10.64 -24.24 -13.15
C ARG A 574 -11.69 -24.05 -12.05
N GLY A 575 -12.94 -23.74 -12.41
CA GLY A 575 -14.02 -23.44 -11.47
C GLY A 575 -13.92 -22.07 -10.81
N LEU A 576 -13.05 -21.18 -11.31
CA LEU A 576 -12.84 -19.83 -10.79
C LEU A 576 -13.68 -18.82 -11.56
N TYR A 577 -14.15 -17.77 -10.87
CA TYR A 577 -14.59 -16.54 -11.53
C TYR A 577 -13.39 -15.60 -11.78
N VAL A 578 -13.58 -14.59 -12.62
CA VAL A 578 -12.59 -13.52 -12.86
C VAL A 578 -12.92 -12.34 -11.96
N TYR A 579 -11.89 -11.81 -11.30
CA TYR A 579 -11.90 -10.51 -10.65
C TYR A 579 -10.83 -9.65 -11.35
N GLY A 580 -11.04 -8.35 -11.49
CA GLY A 580 -10.13 -7.42 -12.17
C GLY A 580 -10.49 -5.95 -11.89
N TRP A 581 -9.69 -5.01 -12.38
CA TRP A 581 -10.04 -3.59 -12.32
C TRP A 581 -11.23 -3.26 -13.24
N GLU A 582 -11.88 -2.11 -13.02
CA GLU A 582 -13.09 -1.67 -13.74
C GLU A 582 -12.99 -1.78 -15.27
N GLU A 583 -11.80 -1.53 -15.82
CA GLU A 583 -11.51 -1.58 -17.25
C GLU A 583 -11.77 -2.97 -17.87
N VAL A 584 -11.65 -4.05 -17.09
CA VAL A 584 -12.00 -5.43 -17.51
C VAL A 584 -13.49 -5.56 -17.87
N ALA A 585 -14.34 -4.79 -17.18
CA ALA A 585 -15.79 -4.74 -17.40
C ALA A 585 -16.23 -3.61 -18.35
N MET A 586 -15.29 -2.86 -18.94
CA MET A 586 -15.58 -1.72 -19.81
C MET A 586 -15.32 -2.02 -21.28
N ARG A 587 -16.04 -1.32 -22.16
CA ARG A 587 -15.89 -1.37 -23.62
C ARG A 587 -15.95 0.01 -24.23
N LYS A 588 -14.91 0.35 -25.01
CA LYS A 588 -14.92 1.50 -25.92
C LYS A 588 -15.80 1.14 -27.11
N THR A 589 -16.68 2.05 -27.49
CA THR A 589 -17.64 1.86 -28.59
C THR A 589 -17.91 3.19 -29.28
N MET A 590 -18.46 3.16 -30.49
CA MET A 590 -18.89 4.35 -31.21
C MET A 590 -20.42 4.42 -31.22
N LEU A 591 -20.99 5.48 -30.64
CA LEU A 591 -22.42 5.77 -30.62
C LEU A 591 -22.63 7.19 -31.19
N ASP A 592 -23.57 7.35 -32.12
CA ASP A 592 -23.88 8.63 -32.77
C ASP A 592 -22.66 9.42 -33.29
N GLY A 593 -21.66 8.70 -33.82
CA GLY A 593 -20.41 9.25 -34.33
C GLY A 593 -19.41 9.72 -33.26
N LYS A 594 -19.62 9.38 -31.99
CA LYS A 594 -18.75 9.72 -30.85
C LYS A 594 -18.23 8.47 -30.16
N ASN A 595 -17.04 8.57 -29.56
CA ASN A 595 -16.51 7.50 -28.71
C ASN A 595 -17.16 7.56 -27.33
N HIS A 596 -17.70 6.43 -26.88
CA HIS A 596 -18.27 6.22 -25.55
C HIS A 596 -17.58 5.03 -24.87
N VAL A 597 -17.57 5.02 -23.53
CA VAL A 597 -17.13 3.87 -22.74
C VAL A 597 -18.32 3.34 -21.94
N ILE A 598 -18.74 2.12 -22.25
CA ILE A 598 -19.93 1.47 -21.69
C ILE A 598 -19.50 0.24 -20.86
N PRO A 599 -20.36 -0.28 -19.96
CA PRO A 599 -20.25 -1.66 -19.48
C PRO A 599 -20.19 -2.64 -20.67
N ASN A 600 -19.29 -3.62 -20.64
CA ASN A 600 -19.10 -4.54 -21.77
C ASN A 600 -20.20 -5.63 -21.78
N PRO A 601 -21.15 -5.62 -22.74
CA PRO A 601 -22.23 -6.61 -22.75
C PRO A 601 -21.71 -8.04 -22.91
N ASP A 602 -20.53 -8.23 -23.49
CA ASP A 602 -19.99 -9.55 -23.83
C ASP A 602 -19.51 -10.35 -22.60
N PHE A 603 -19.32 -9.72 -21.43
CA PHE A 603 -18.87 -10.39 -20.19
C PHE A 603 -19.89 -10.36 -19.05
N VAL A 604 -21.02 -9.65 -19.19
CA VAL A 604 -22.12 -9.68 -18.20
C VAL A 604 -22.58 -11.13 -18.00
N GLY A 605 -22.73 -11.54 -16.75
CA GLY A 605 -23.16 -12.89 -16.38
C GLY A 605 -22.09 -14.00 -16.53
N LYS A 606 -20.90 -13.73 -17.09
CA LYS A 606 -19.84 -14.75 -17.28
C LYS A 606 -18.96 -14.99 -16.05
N GLY A 607 -19.41 -14.60 -14.85
CA GLY A 607 -18.60 -14.66 -13.63
C GLY A 607 -17.44 -13.66 -13.68
N VAL A 608 -17.79 -12.37 -13.81
CA VAL A 608 -16.84 -11.26 -13.69
C VAL A 608 -17.26 -10.37 -12.53
N GLN A 609 -16.35 -10.20 -11.58
CA GLN A 609 -16.39 -9.19 -10.52
C GLN A 609 -15.36 -8.09 -10.86
N VAL A 610 -15.60 -6.85 -10.47
CA VAL A 610 -14.63 -5.76 -10.67
C VAL A 610 -14.47 -4.85 -9.47
N ASP A 611 -13.24 -4.39 -9.27
CA ASP A 611 -12.89 -3.30 -8.38
C ASP A 611 -13.05 -1.97 -9.12
N VAL A 612 -14.02 -1.17 -8.67
CA VAL A 612 -14.32 0.12 -9.30
C VAL A 612 -13.73 1.26 -8.47
N TRP A 613 -12.64 1.81 -8.97
CA TRP A 613 -11.79 2.79 -8.29
C TRP A 613 -12.11 4.21 -8.73
N ASN A 614 -12.49 4.41 -9.99
CA ASN A 614 -12.54 5.71 -10.63
C ASN A 614 -13.85 6.44 -10.34
N ASN A 615 -13.87 7.17 -9.23
CA ASN A 615 -14.84 8.23 -8.99
C ASN A 615 -14.17 9.60 -8.79
N VAL A 616 -13.04 9.84 -9.48
CA VAL A 616 -12.32 11.12 -9.39
C VAL A 616 -13.25 12.26 -9.84
N LEU A 617 -13.56 13.14 -8.89
CA LEU A 617 -14.61 14.15 -9.05
C LEU A 617 -14.17 15.22 -10.06
N GLY A 618 -14.87 15.28 -11.19
CA GLY A 618 -14.56 16.12 -12.34
C GLY A 618 -13.87 15.41 -13.51
N TRP A 619 -13.65 14.08 -13.44
CA TRP A 619 -13.11 13.29 -14.56
C TRP A 619 -14.19 12.67 -15.46
N GLY A 620 -15.46 12.70 -15.06
CA GLY A 620 -16.56 12.22 -15.90
C GLY A 620 -16.95 10.75 -15.67
N ALA A 621 -16.19 10.00 -14.86
CA ALA A 621 -16.45 8.60 -14.52
C ALA A 621 -17.18 8.40 -13.18
N GLU A 622 -17.65 9.47 -12.52
CA GLU A 622 -18.14 9.47 -11.13
C GLU A 622 -19.23 8.43 -10.82
N ASP A 623 -19.98 8.00 -11.82
CA ASP A 623 -21.08 7.03 -11.77
C ASP A 623 -20.74 5.62 -12.26
N LEU A 624 -19.48 5.34 -12.60
CA LEU A 624 -19.06 4.10 -13.24
C LEU A 624 -19.41 2.84 -12.43
N ALA A 625 -19.23 2.90 -11.11
CA ALA A 625 -19.61 1.81 -10.21
C ALA A 625 -21.11 1.49 -10.28
N TYR A 626 -21.94 2.52 -10.51
CA TYR A 626 -23.39 2.37 -10.62
C TYR A 626 -23.78 1.88 -12.01
N ARG A 627 -23.15 2.37 -13.08
CA ARG A 627 -23.34 1.85 -14.45
C ARG A 627 -22.97 0.37 -14.57
N LEU A 628 -21.83 -0.04 -14.01
CA LEU A 628 -21.38 -1.44 -14.01
C LEU A 628 -22.31 -2.33 -13.18
N ALA A 629 -22.70 -1.90 -11.97
CA ALA A 629 -23.63 -2.65 -11.12
C ALA A 629 -25.05 -2.73 -11.72
N ASN A 630 -25.56 -1.66 -12.32
CA ASN A 630 -26.85 -1.64 -13.03
C ASN A 630 -26.83 -2.56 -14.27
N ALA A 631 -25.68 -2.68 -14.95
CA ALA A 631 -25.49 -3.60 -16.08
C ALA A 631 -25.32 -5.09 -15.68
N GLY A 632 -25.22 -5.40 -14.39
CA GLY A 632 -25.18 -6.79 -13.89
C GLY A 632 -23.81 -7.30 -13.42
N TYR A 633 -22.76 -6.49 -13.46
CA TYR A 633 -21.45 -6.87 -12.92
C TYR A 633 -21.45 -6.86 -11.39
N LYS A 634 -20.74 -7.81 -10.77
CA LYS A 634 -20.48 -7.72 -9.33
C LYS A 634 -19.39 -6.66 -9.09
N VAL A 635 -19.70 -5.68 -8.25
CA VAL A 635 -18.88 -4.48 -8.03
C VAL A 635 -18.42 -4.43 -6.58
N VAL A 636 -17.12 -4.30 -6.38
CA VAL A 636 -16.51 -3.89 -5.11
C VAL A 636 -16.22 -2.38 -5.22
N LEU A 637 -16.64 -1.63 -4.19
CA LEU A 637 -16.46 -0.18 -4.14
C LEU A 637 -15.06 0.16 -3.62
N SER A 638 -14.16 0.45 -4.56
CA SER A 638 -12.74 0.75 -4.36
C SER A 638 -12.43 2.25 -4.56
N CYS A 639 -13.44 3.10 -4.41
CA CYS A 639 -13.45 4.51 -4.77
C CYS A 639 -12.24 5.32 -4.23
N VAL A 640 -11.37 5.80 -5.13
CA VAL A 640 -10.15 6.57 -4.82
C VAL A 640 -10.38 7.78 -3.91
N THR A 641 -11.53 8.44 -4.04
CA THR A 641 -11.87 9.63 -3.25
C THR A 641 -12.12 9.36 -1.75
N HIS A 642 -12.24 8.09 -1.35
CA HIS A 642 -12.55 7.70 0.04
C HIS A 642 -11.71 6.53 0.57
N GLN A 643 -11.26 5.61 -0.30
CA GLN A 643 -10.72 4.32 0.12
C GLN A 643 -9.24 4.08 -0.21
N TYR A 644 -8.60 4.94 -1.01
CA TYR A 644 -7.16 4.88 -1.23
C TYR A 644 -6.43 5.42 0.01
N PHE A 645 -5.77 4.53 0.75
CA PHE A 645 -5.10 4.79 2.01
C PHE A 645 -3.65 5.25 1.83
N ASP A 646 -3.04 5.01 0.67
CA ASP A 646 -1.78 5.60 0.19
C ASP A 646 -1.84 7.14 0.04
N MET A 647 -3.05 7.70 -0.06
CA MET A 647 -3.26 9.14 -0.17
C MET A 647 -2.89 9.87 1.14
N ALA A 648 -2.27 11.04 1.02
CA ALA A 648 -1.98 11.91 2.15
C ALA A 648 -3.28 12.36 2.85
N TYR A 649 -3.23 12.50 4.17
CA TYR A 649 -4.40 12.86 4.98
C TYR A 649 -4.93 14.26 4.67
N TYR A 650 -4.05 15.20 4.31
CA TYR A 650 -4.38 16.54 3.82
C TYR A 650 -3.17 17.19 3.14
N LYS A 651 -3.37 18.36 2.51
CA LYS A 651 -2.29 19.13 1.88
C LYS A 651 -1.34 19.72 2.93
N SER A 652 -0.20 19.08 3.14
CA SER A 652 0.90 19.60 3.93
C SER A 652 2.23 19.02 3.44
N PHE A 653 3.32 19.77 3.60
CA PHE A 653 4.63 19.27 3.18
C PHE A 653 5.08 18.04 3.98
N ASP A 654 4.65 17.94 5.24
CA ASP A 654 5.05 16.89 6.19
C ASP A 654 4.12 15.67 6.21
N GLU A 655 2.96 15.71 5.53
CA GLU A 655 2.04 14.56 5.46
C GLU A 655 2.44 13.67 4.27
N PRO A 656 2.90 12.43 4.50
CA PRO A 656 3.34 11.52 3.43
C PRO A 656 2.16 10.99 2.61
N GLY A 657 2.47 10.50 1.41
CA GLY A 657 1.53 9.81 0.55
C GLY A 657 1.36 10.48 -0.81
N TYR A 658 0.64 9.83 -1.73
CA TYR A 658 0.19 10.46 -2.97
C TYR A 658 -1.06 11.31 -2.73
N TYR A 659 -1.53 12.00 -3.77
CA TYR A 659 -2.63 12.97 -3.65
C TYR A 659 -3.30 13.24 -5.01
N TRP A 660 -3.23 12.30 -5.95
CA TRP A 660 -3.63 12.55 -7.34
C TRP A 660 -5.15 12.57 -7.53
N GLY A 661 -5.86 11.67 -6.82
CA GLY A 661 -7.31 11.52 -6.87
C GLY A 661 -8.06 12.20 -5.71
N ALA A 662 -7.45 12.27 -4.52
CA ALA A 662 -7.96 13.01 -3.36
C ALA A 662 -6.89 13.17 -2.26
N TYR A 663 -7.21 13.92 -1.21
CA TYR A 663 -6.68 13.67 0.14
C TYR A 663 -7.66 12.77 0.89
N THR A 664 -7.17 11.75 1.61
CA THR A 664 -8.00 10.76 2.31
C THR A 664 -7.62 10.71 3.77
N ASP A 665 -8.46 11.28 4.63
CA ASP A 665 -8.26 11.29 6.08
C ASP A 665 -9.09 10.18 6.79
N VAL A 666 -9.46 10.37 8.05
CA VAL A 666 -10.29 9.44 8.84
C VAL A 666 -11.80 9.68 8.62
N ASP A 667 -12.22 10.90 8.27
CA ASP A 667 -13.63 11.24 7.98
C ASP A 667 -14.11 10.59 6.68
N LYS A 668 -13.28 10.54 5.63
CA LYS A 668 -13.73 10.01 4.32
C LYS A 668 -14.13 8.52 4.33
N PRO A 669 -13.35 7.58 4.89
CA PRO A 669 -13.78 6.18 4.99
C PRO A 669 -15.05 5.98 5.84
N PHE A 670 -15.26 6.82 6.87
CA PHE A 670 -16.42 6.74 7.77
C PHE A 670 -17.69 7.42 7.21
N SER A 671 -17.53 8.51 6.46
CA SER A 671 -18.63 9.27 5.84
C SER A 671 -19.16 8.67 4.54
N PHE A 672 -18.39 7.76 3.91
CA PHE A 672 -18.75 7.11 2.65
C PHE A 672 -20.15 6.47 2.70
N ILE A 673 -20.99 6.81 1.73
CA ILE A 673 -22.35 6.26 1.54
C ILE A 673 -22.32 5.30 0.34
N PRO A 674 -22.16 3.98 0.52
CA PRO A 674 -21.89 3.04 -0.59
C PRO A 674 -22.91 3.12 -1.75
N TYR A 675 -24.20 3.27 -1.42
CA TYR A 675 -25.29 3.25 -2.38
C TYR A 675 -25.66 4.63 -2.95
N ASP A 676 -25.04 5.73 -2.50
CA ASP A 676 -25.26 7.09 -3.02
C ASP A 676 -24.11 8.05 -2.61
N TYR A 677 -22.86 7.72 -2.93
CA TYR A 677 -21.68 8.46 -2.43
C TYR A 677 -21.61 9.91 -2.94
N PHE A 678 -22.37 10.25 -3.99
CA PHE A 678 -22.50 11.62 -4.51
C PHE A 678 -23.09 12.57 -3.44
N LYS A 679 -23.80 12.04 -2.43
CA LYS A 679 -24.31 12.81 -1.28
C LYS A 679 -23.18 13.36 -0.40
N ASN A 680 -22.24 12.50 0.00
CA ASN A 680 -21.19 12.85 0.96
C ASN A 680 -19.88 13.34 0.30
N SER A 681 -19.76 13.28 -1.04
CA SER A 681 -18.72 13.99 -1.80
C SER A 681 -18.80 15.51 -1.58
N LYS A 682 -17.88 16.04 -0.75
CA LYS A 682 -17.81 17.47 -0.35
C LYS A 682 -16.71 18.27 -1.08
N GLU A 683 -15.69 17.59 -1.61
CA GLU A 683 -14.44 18.20 -2.11
C GLU A 683 -14.05 17.67 -3.49
N ASP A 684 -13.37 18.48 -4.30
CA ASP A 684 -12.67 18.02 -5.50
C ASP A 684 -11.34 17.31 -5.17
N ARG A 685 -10.69 16.72 -6.18
CA ARG A 685 -9.37 16.05 -6.05
C ARG A 685 -8.23 16.97 -5.57
N LEU A 686 -8.43 18.29 -5.61
CA LEU A 686 -7.47 19.29 -5.15
C LEU A 686 -7.75 19.75 -3.71
N GLY A 687 -8.88 19.33 -3.12
CA GLY A 687 -9.39 19.71 -1.80
C GLY A 687 -10.18 21.02 -1.76
N ASN A 688 -10.66 21.54 -2.90
CA ASN A 688 -11.60 22.66 -2.93
C ASN A 688 -13.04 22.17 -2.66
N PRO A 689 -13.95 23.01 -2.12
CA PRO A 689 -15.37 22.70 -2.08
C PRO A 689 -15.94 22.34 -3.46
N LEU A 690 -16.68 21.23 -3.53
CA LEU A 690 -17.13 20.64 -4.78
C LEU A 690 -18.30 21.39 -5.43
N ASP A 691 -18.19 21.74 -6.71
CA ASP A 691 -19.36 22.07 -7.51
C ASP A 691 -20.17 20.79 -7.80
N ARG A 692 -21.41 20.75 -7.29
CA ARG A 692 -22.29 19.59 -7.44
C ARG A 692 -22.87 19.44 -8.85
N SER A 693 -22.65 20.42 -9.74
CA SER A 693 -23.07 20.35 -11.15
C SER A 693 -22.47 19.16 -11.91
N ILE A 694 -21.33 18.62 -11.47
CA ILE A 694 -20.70 17.43 -12.07
C ILE A 694 -21.59 16.16 -11.96
N PHE A 695 -22.56 16.15 -11.05
CA PHE A 695 -23.51 15.04 -10.89
C PHE A 695 -24.73 15.13 -11.82
N ASN A 696 -24.83 16.17 -12.66
CA ASN A 696 -25.90 16.31 -13.63
C ASN A 696 -25.74 15.27 -14.76
N GLY A 697 -26.82 14.56 -15.08
CA GLY A 697 -26.82 13.50 -16.10
C GLY A 697 -26.11 12.21 -15.69
N LYS A 698 -25.62 12.09 -14.46
CA LYS A 698 -24.96 10.88 -13.93
C LYS A 698 -25.97 9.81 -13.55
N GLU A 699 -25.64 8.56 -13.87
CA GLU A 699 -26.50 7.43 -13.54
C GLU A 699 -26.56 7.19 -12.01
N ARG A 700 -27.69 6.65 -11.54
CA ARG A 700 -27.93 6.35 -10.13
C ARG A 700 -28.13 4.86 -9.92
N LEU A 701 -27.71 4.36 -8.77
CA LEU A 701 -27.77 2.94 -8.44
C LEU A 701 -29.23 2.47 -8.30
N THR A 702 -29.67 1.59 -9.20
CA THR A 702 -31.01 0.99 -9.18
C THR A 702 -31.13 -0.07 -8.08
N ASP A 703 -32.36 -0.50 -7.76
CA ASP A 703 -32.56 -1.61 -6.80
C ASP A 703 -32.04 -2.96 -7.31
N TYR A 704 -31.86 -3.12 -8.63
CA TYR A 704 -31.09 -4.23 -9.21
C TYR A 704 -29.58 -4.04 -8.97
N GLY A 705 -29.04 -2.87 -9.28
CA GLY A 705 -27.64 -2.53 -9.05
C GLY A 705 -27.20 -2.66 -7.59
N LYS A 706 -28.07 -2.34 -6.62
CA LYS A 706 -27.80 -2.56 -5.18
C LYS A 706 -27.50 -4.02 -4.83
N GLN A 707 -28.07 -4.98 -5.54
CA GLN A 707 -27.81 -6.43 -5.38
C GLN A 707 -26.50 -6.88 -6.05
N ASN A 708 -25.86 -5.98 -6.80
CA ASN A 708 -24.63 -6.20 -7.52
C ASN A 708 -23.42 -5.50 -6.86
N ILE A 709 -23.64 -4.53 -5.96
CA ILE A 709 -22.62 -4.06 -5.02
C ILE A 709 -22.37 -5.18 -3.98
N VAL A 710 -21.24 -5.89 -4.06
CA VAL A 710 -20.93 -6.98 -3.13
C VAL A 710 -20.19 -6.52 -1.87
N GLY A 711 -19.57 -5.34 -1.92
CA GLY A 711 -18.79 -4.84 -0.80
C GLY A 711 -17.96 -3.58 -1.03
N ILE A 712 -16.99 -3.38 -0.14
CA ILE A 712 -16.08 -2.23 -0.06
C ILE A 712 -14.66 -2.76 0.16
N GLN A 713 -13.67 -2.11 -0.45
CA GLN A 713 -12.25 -2.36 -0.23
C GLN A 713 -11.52 -1.07 0.13
N GLY A 714 -10.62 -1.14 1.12
CA GLY A 714 -9.59 -0.12 1.36
C GLY A 714 -8.30 -0.51 0.65
N LEU A 715 -7.62 0.43 -0.03
CA LEU A 715 -6.47 0.14 -0.88
C LEU A 715 -5.21 0.77 -0.33
N LEU A 716 -4.15 -0.02 -0.15
CA LEU A 716 -2.83 0.46 0.24
C LEU A 716 -1.81 0.13 -0.84
N TRP A 717 -1.70 1.04 -1.82
CA TRP A 717 -0.60 1.10 -2.77
C TRP A 717 0.71 1.52 -2.08
N SER A 718 1.85 1.06 -2.59
CA SER A 718 3.09 1.02 -1.81
C SER A 718 4.27 1.84 -2.33
N GLU A 719 4.10 2.67 -3.37
CA GLU A 719 5.15 3.55 -3.94
C GLU A 719 5.83 4.42 -2.88
N THR A 720 5.06 4.88 -1.89
CA THR A 720 5.55 5.70 -0.77
C THR A 720 5.52 4.97 0.58
N VAL A 721 5.32 3.65 0.58
CA VAL A 721 5.09 2.78 1.74
C VAL A 721 6.23 1.76 1.91
N ASN A 722 7.45 2.26 2.09
CA ASN A 722 8.67 1.44 2.12
C ASN A 722 9.11 0.98 3.54
N SER A 723 8.23 1.05 4.55
CA SER A 723 8.50 0.56 5.91
C SER A 723 7.23 0.06 6.62
N PRO A 724 7.33 -0.84 7.62
CA PRO A 724 6.18 -1.28 8.42
C PRO A 724 5.50 -0.12 9.17
N GLU A 725 6.27 0.84 9.68
CA GLU A 725 5.74 2.01 10.36
C GLU A 725 4.93 2.89 9.41
N ARG A 726 5.38 3.01 8.14
CA ARG A 726 4.64 3.74 7.11
C ARG A 726 3.38 3.00 6.68
N MET A 727 3.43 1.68 6.51
CA MET A 727 2.26 0.83 6.23
C MET A 727 1.17 1.04 7.28
N GLU A 728 1.54 0.96 8.56
CA GLU A 728 0.61 1.14 9.67
C GLU A 728 0.14 2.61 9.82
N TYR A 729 0.98 3.61 9.52
CA TYR A 729 0.61 5.04 9.54
C TYR A 729 -0.40 5.42 8.45
N MET A 730 -0.21 4.93 7.22
CA MET A 730 -1.10 5.25 6.09
C MET A 730 -2.46 4.57 6.25
N MET A 731 -2.46 3.32 6.73
CA MET A 731 -3.67 2.51 6.93
C MET A 731 -4.49 2.89 8.18
N LEU A 732 -3.85 3.23 9.31
CA LEU A 732 -4.55 3.49 10.57
C LEU A 732 -4.50 4.98 10.98
N PRO A 733 -5.65 5.58 11.34
CA PRO A 733 -6.93 4.91 11.64
C PRO A 733 -7.95 4.80 10.48
N LYS A 734 -7.59 5.10 9.22
CA LYS A 734 -8.52 5.05 8.06
C LYS A 734 -9.31 3.73 7.95
N LEU A 735 -8.62 2.60 8.11
CA LEU A 735 -9.19 1.24 8.10
C LEU A 735 -10.37 1.08 9.07
N LEU A 736 -10.34 1.77 10.22
CA LEU A 736 -11.39 1.67 11.24
C LEU A 736 -12.70 2.31 10.78
N GLY A 737 -12.63 3.39 9.99
CA GLY A 737 -13.80 4.01 9.36
C GLY A 737 -14.38 3.15 8.23
N MET A 738 -13.50 2.54 7.42
CA MET A 738 -13.92 1.61 6.36
C MET A 738 -14.59 0.35 6.94
N ALA A 739 -13.98 -0.30 7.93
CA ALA A 739 -14.53 -1.51 8.57
C ALA A 739 -15.91 -1.24 9.20
N GLU A 740 -16.07 -0.06 9.82
CA GLU A 740 -17.35 0.43 10.33
C GLU A 740 -18.40 0.61 9.22
N ARG A 741 -18.05 1.11 8.03
CA ARG A 741 -18.98 1.17 6.87
C ARG A 741 -19.20 -0.16 6.14
N ALA A 742 -18.24 -1.08 6.21
CA ALA A 742 -18.30 -2.40 5.58
C ALA A 742 -19.13 -3.42 6.40
N TRP A 743 -19.13 -3.29 7.73
CA TRP A 743 -19.89 -4.18 8.61
C TRP A 743 -21.25 -3.61 9.04
N ALA A 744 -21.30 -2.39 9.56
CA ALA A 744 -22.48 -1.88 10.27
C ALA A 744 -23.65 -1.56 9.33
N LEU A 745 -24.86 -1.49 9.91
CA LEU A 745 -26.08 -1.08 9.20
C LEU A 745 -25.93 0.30 8.52
N SER A 746 -26.77 0.53 7.52
CA SER A 746 -26.93 1.87 6.92
C SER A 746 -27.28 2.89 8.02
N PRO A 747 -26.46 3.93 8.24
CA PRO A 747 -26.73 4.90 9.28
C PRO A 747 -27.79 5.91 8.81
N THR A 748 -28.69 6.30 9.71
CA THR A 748 -29.85 7.15 9.37
C THR A 748 -29.48 8.53 8.82
N TRP A 749 -28.28 9.04 9.08
CA TRP A 749 -27.76 10.28 8.48
C TRP A 749 -27.48 10.13 6.97
N ALA A 750 -27.09 8.94 6.50
CA ALA A 750 -26.82 8.67 5.09
C ALA A 750 -28.10 8.55 4.26
N GLU A 751 -29.15 8.02 4.89
CA GLU A 751 -30.48 7.86 4.31
C GLU A 751 -31.19 9.21 4.17
N LYS A 752 -31.11 10.04 5.22
CA LYS A 752 -31.80 11.34 5.31
C LYS A 752 -30.98 12.53 4.80
N ASN A 753 -29.68 12.34 4.54
CA ASN A 753 -28.72 13.42 4.25
C ASN A 753 -28.73 14.51 5.35
N ASP A 754 -28.57 14.08 6.60
CA ASP A 754 -28.63 14.94 7.79
C ASP A 754 -27.21 15.19 8.35
N ASP A 755 -26.63 16.35 8.05
CA ASP A 755 -25.30 16.75 8.50
C ASP A 755 -25.17 16.87 10.04
N LYS A 756 -26.27 17.13 10.76
CA LYS A 756 -26.24 17.20 12.24
C LYS A 756 -26.21 15.80 12.85
N ALA A 757 -27.00 14.88 12.30
CA ALA A 757 -26.94 13.47 12.67
C ALA A 757 -25.59 12.85 12.26
N TYR A 758 -24.99 13.28 11.13
CA TYR A 758 -23.62 12.92 10.77
C TYR A 758 -22.62 13.42 11.81
N GLN A 759 -22.63 14.72 12.14
CA GLN A 759 -21.64 15.31 13.06
C GLN A 759 -21.70 14.66 14.46
N LYS A 760 -22.90 14.27 14.92
CA LYS A 760 -23.06 13.50 16.16
C LYS A 760 -22.48 12.08 16.05
N ALA A 761 -22.74 11.38 14.95
CA ALA A 761 -22.18 10.04 14.72
C ALA A 761 -20.64 10.08 14.58
N TRP A 762 -20.10 11.07 13.88
CA TRP A 762 -18.66 11.35 13.82
C TRP A 762 -18.09 11.64 15.21
N SER A 763 -18.74 12.47 16.02
CA SER A 763 -18.28 12.76 17.39
C SER A 763 -18.19 11.49 18.24
N VAL A 764 -19.22 10.63 18.22
CA VAL A 764 -19.18 9.32 18.89
C VAL A 764 -18.01 8.47 18.40
N PHE A 765 -17.82 8.36 17.08
CA PHE A 765 -16.76 7.56 16.48
C PHE A 765 -15.35 8.09 16.81
N ALA A 766 -15.09 9.39 16.66
CA ALA A 766 -13.81 10.01 16.96
C ALA A 766 -13.40 9.86 18.45
N ASN A 767 -14.38 9.95 19.36
CA ASN A 767 -14.17 9.66 20.78
C ASN A 767 -13.90 8.16 21.02
N GLN A 768 -14.64 7.27 20.36
CA GLN A 768 -14.43 5.81 20.46
C GLN A 768 -13.03 5.43 19.99
N LEU A 769 -12.55 6.02 18.90
CA LEU A 769 -11.18 5.84 18.41
C LEU A 769 -10.14 6.29 19.45
N GLY A 770 -10.22 7.55 19.91
CA GLY A 770 -9.20 8.12 20.79
C GLY A 770 -9.21 7.55 22.22
N LYS A 771 -10.36 7.08 22.74
CA LYS A 771 -10.50 6.57 24.11
C LYS A 771 -10.46 5.04 24.23
N ARG A 772 -10.83 4.30 23.18
CA ARG A 772 -10.92 2.82 23.24
C ARG A 772 -10.04 2.12 22.21
N GLU A 773 -10.17 2.46 20.94
CA GLU A 773 -9.58 1.65 19.87
C GLU A 773 -8.06 1.90 19.71
N LEU A 774 -7.62 3.16 19.68
CA LEU A 774 -6.20 3.51 19.61
C LEU A 774 -5.44 3.11 20.88
N PRO A 775 -5.96 3.30 22.11
CA PRO A 775 -5.36 2.73 23.32
C PRO A 775 -5.34 1.19 23.37
N ARG A 776 -6.14 0.48 22.56
CA ARG A 776 -6.03 -0.99 22.39
C ARG A 776 -4.92 -1.34 21.41
N LEU A 777 -4.86 -0.62 20.29
CA LEU A 777 -3.83 -0.76 19.25
C LEU A 777 -2.44 -0.26 19.69
N ASP A 778 -2.35 0.51 20.78
CA ASP A 778 -1.07 0.84 21.44
C ASP A 778 -0.33 -0.38 22.01
N PHE A 779 -1.03 -1.50 22.26
CA PHE A 779 -0.45 -2.70 22.89
C PHE A 779 -0.69 -4.00 22.10
N ARG A 780 -1.85 -4.15 21.43
CA ARG A 780 -2.17 -5.38 20.67
C ARG A 780 -1.11 -5.64 19.58
N ALA A 781 -0.69 -6.89 19.43
CA ALA A 781 0.33 -7.34 18.48
C ALA A 781 1.67 -6.55 18.56
N GLY A 782 2.07 -6.13 19.76
CA GLY A 782 3.30 -5.35 19.99
C GLY A 782 3.15 -3.84 19.78
N GLY A 783 1.93 -3.36 19.51
CA GLY A 783 1.61 -1.98 19.22
C GLY A 783 1.64 -1.66 17.72
N TYR A 784 0.72 -0.80 17.28
CA TYR A 784 0.61 -0.35 15.89
C TYR A 784 1.13 1.08 15.71
N ALA A 785 1.81 1.34 14.61
CA ALA A 785 2.42 2.63 14.30
C ALA A 785 1.46 3.64 13.63
N TYR A 786 0.18 3.59 13.97
CA TYR A 786 -0.89 4.44 13.44
C TYR A 786 -0.58 5.95 13.49
N ARG A 787 -1.18 6.71 12.56
CA ARG A 787 -0.99 8.17 12.50
C ARG A 787 -1.56 8.86 13.74
N VAL A 788 -0.69 9.58 14.46
CA VAL A 788 -1.08 10.47 15.56
C VAL A 788 -1.36 11.86 14.97
N PRO A 789 -2.61 12.37 15.00
CA PRO A 789 -2.93 13.70 14.48
C PRO A 789 -2.22 14.79 15.30
N THR A 790 -1.89 15.92 14.67
CA THR A 790 -1.39 17.12 15.37
C THR A 790 -2.47 17.77 16.22
N ALA A 791 -2.06 18.58 17.19
CA ALA A 791 -2.96 19.48 17.87
C ALA A 791 -3.51 20.52 16.88
N GLY A 792 -4.79 20.85 16.98
CA GLY A 792 -5.29 22.13 16.50
C GLY A 792 -4.96 23.19 17.55
N ALA A 793 -4.56 24.39 17.13
CA ALA A 793 -4.32 25.51 18.03
C ALA A 793 -4.70 26.85 17.38
N VAL A 794 -5.32 27.73 18.15
CA VAL A 794 -5.72 29.09 17.74
C VAL A 794 -5.42 30.10 18.85
N VAL A 795 -5.16 31.36 18.49
CA VAL A 795 -5.07 32.48 19.43
C VAL A 795 -6.42 33.22 19.47
N GLU A 796 -7.11 33.14 20.60
CA GLU A 796 -8.34 33.90 20.86
C GLU A 796 -8.17 34.66 22.20
N ASN A 797 -8.45 35.97 22.24
CA ASN A 797 -8.40 36.81 23.46
C ASN A 797 -7.06 36.75 24.23
N ASN A 798 -5.93 36.80 23.51
CA ASN A 798 -4.56 36.64 24.06
C ASN A 798 -4.31 35.29 24.78
N GLN A 799 -5.08 34.26 24.44
CA GLN A 799 -4.90 32.89 24.91
C GLN A 799 -4.76 31.90 23.74
N VAL A 800 -3.81 30.98 23.84
CA VAL A 800 -3.74 29.81 22.98
C VAL A 800 -4.77 28.79 23.45
N LYS A 801 -5.73 28.48 22.59
CA LYS A 801 -6.70 27.39 22.75
C LYS A 801 -6.28 26.23 21.85
N ALA A 802 -6.31 25.01 22.36
CA ALA A 802 -5.93 23.82 21.62
C ALA A 802 -6.96 22.68 21.74
N ASN A 803 -6.99 21.81 20.73
CA ASN A 803 -7.83 20.60 20.65
C ASN A 803 -7.18 19.51 19.77
N VAL A 804 -7.85 18.36 19.59
CA VAL A 804 -7.34 17.21 18.82
C VAL A 804 -8.46 16.53 18.05
N GLN A 805 -8.15 15.96 16.88
CA GLN A 805 -9.12 15.29 16.00
C GLN A 805 -9.82 14.09 16.65
N LEU A 806 -9.11 13.38 17.52
CA LEU A 806 -9.56 12.14 18.18
C LEU A 806 -9.50 12.31 19.71
N PRO A 807 -10.59 12.77 20.34
CA PRO A 807 -10.69 12.92 21.79
C PRO A 807 -10.28 11.66 22.56
N GLY A 808 -9.42 11.84 23.57
CA GLY A 808 -8.76 10.76 24.32
C GLY A 808 -7.24 10.75 24.15
N LEU A 809 -6.74 11.20 22.99
CA LEU A 809 -5.31 11.48 22.82
C LEU A 809 -4.89 12.71 23.64
N THR A 810 -3.71 12.67 24.27
CA THR A 810 -3.29 13.68 25.25
C THR A 810 -2.44 14.77 24.60
N ILE A 811 -2.90 16.03 24.60
CA ILE A 811 -2.07 17.18 24.22
C ILE A 811 -1.10 17.50 25.36
N ARG A 812 0.20 17.62 25.06
CA ARG A 812 1.23 18.11 25.98
C ARG A 812 1.99 19.28 25.37
N TYR A 813 2.50 20.17 26.22
CA TYR A 813 3.09 21.43 25.80
C TYR A 813 4.32 21.86 26.62
N THR A 814 5.06 22.81 26.06
CA THR A 814 6.22 23.50 26.66
C THR A 814 6.16 24.99 26.32
N THR A 815 6.76 25.84 27.16
CA THR A 815 6.78 27.32 27.03
C THR A 815 8.18 27.93 27.20
N ASP A 816 9.21 27.08 27.14
CA ASP A 816 10.63 27.40 27.24
C ASP A 816 11.40 27.17 25.92
N GLY A 817 10.69 26.75 24.86
CA GLY A 817 11.24 26.41 23.54
C GLY A 817 11.70 24.95 23.39
N SER A 818 11.71 24.15 24.46
CA SER A 818 12.03 22.72 24.41
C SER A 818 10.96 21.91 23.67
N GLU A 819 11.30 20.74 23.13
CA GLU A 819 10.31 19.86 22.50
C GLU A 819 9.46 19.13 23.54
N PRO A 820 8.11 19.14 23.43
CA PRO A 820 7.26 18.38 24.33
C PRO A 820 7.54 16.87 24.31
N THR A 821 7.58 16.26 25.49
CA THR A 821 7.79 14.83 25.71
C THR A 821 6.57 14.21 26.38
N ALA A 822 6.56 12.88 26.54
CA ALA A 822 5.49 12.16 27.25
C ALA A 822 5.38 12.53 28.74
N THR A 823 6.34 13.27 29.30
CA THR A 823 6.32 13.79 30.69
C THR A 823 6.09 15.31 30.78
N SER A 824 6.07 16.04 29.65
CA SER A 824 5.74 17.47 29.61
C SER A 824 4.31 17.75 30.09
N ALA A 825 4.05 19.00 30.48
CA ALA A 825 2.75 19.43 31.02
C ALA A 825 1.59 19.09 30.08
N VAL A 826 0.51 18.54 30.64
CA VAL A 826 -0.73 18.26 29.89
C VAL A 826 -1.48 19.57 29.67
N TYR A 827 -1.90 19.82 28.43
CA TYR A 827 -2.80 20.93 28.13
C TYR A 827 -4.22 20.58 28.60
N SER A 828 -4.75 21.33 29.56
CA SER A 828 -6.10 21.17 30.13
C SER A 828 -6.94 22.45 30.12
N GLN A 829 -6.32 23.60 29.85
CA GLN A 829 -6.95 24.93 29.86
C GLN A 829 -6.16 25.89 28.96
N PRO A 830 -6.77 26.98 28.44
CA PRO A 830 -6.09 27.94 27.58
C PRO A 830 -4.85 28.57 28.22
N LEU A 831 -3.81 28.82 27.41
CA LEU A 831 -2.51 29.29 27.88
C LEU A 831 -2.27 30.75 27.47
N PRO A 832 -1.68 31.62 28.32
CA PRO A 832 -1.47 33.03 27.98
C PRO A 832 -0.40 33.21 26.90
N VAL A 833 -0.75 33.92 25.83
CA VAL A 833 0.19 34.31 24.77
C VAL A 833 1.22 35.29 25.35
N SER A 834 2.44 34.80 25.52
CA SER A 834 3.52 35.48 26.26
C SER A 834 4.92 34.98 25.89
N LYS A 835 5.01 33.76 25.34
CA LYS A 835 6.21 33.10 24.79
C LYS A 835 5.75 32.15 23.68
N THR A 836 6.68 31.68 22.85
CA THR A 836 6.47 30.53 21.97
C THR A 836 5.97 29.32 22.77
N ILE A 837 4.83 28.75 22.36
CA ILE A 837 4.26 27.53 22.94
C ILE A 837 4.40 26.41 21.91
N LYS A 838 5.09 25.34 22.27
CA LYS A 838 5.15 24.11 21.46
C LYS A 838 4.18 23.08 22.02
N MET A 839 3.51 22.36 21.13
CA MET A 839 2.50 21.35 21.46
C MET A 839 2.70 20.08 20.65
N LYS A 840 2.46 18.93 21.26
CA LYS A 840 2.39 17.62 20.60
C LYS A 840 1.22 16.81 21.17
N VAL A 841 0.59 15.99 20.34
CA VAL A 841 -0.39 15.00 20.76
C VAL A 841 0.34 13.71 21.09
N PHE A 842 -0.05 13.04 22.17
CA PHE A 842 0.52 11.79 22.67
C PHE A 842 -0.52 10.66 22.76
N THR A 843 -0.06 9.45 22.48
CA THR A 843 -0.78 8.18 22.66
C THR A 843 -0.62 7.66 24.10
N SER A 844 -1.31 6.57 24.45
CA SER A 844 -1.19 5.96 25.79
C SER A 844 0.15 5.25 26.02
N ASN A 845 0.80 4.77 24.95
CA ASN A 845 2.17 4.22 24.98
C ASN A 845 3.28 5.28 24.76
N GLY A 846 2.95 6.57 24.64
CA GLY A 846 3.92 7.67 24.57
C GLY A 846 4.49 8.00 23.19
N ARG A 847 4.01 7.39 22.10
CA ARG A 847 4.20 7.91 20.73
C ARG A 847 3.63 9.33 20.62
N SER A 848 4.11 10.12 19.66
CA SER A 848 3.63 11.50 19.46
C SER A 848 3.47 11.92 18.00
N SER A 849 2.68 12.97 17.79
CA SER A 849 2.55 13.69 16.50
C SER A 849 3.85 14.42 16.12
N ARG A 850 3.87 15.06 14.94
CA ARG A 850 4.80 16.20 14.70
C ARG A 850 4.46 17.37 15.63
N THR A 851 5.43 18.26 15.84
CA THR A 851 5.28 19.42 16.74
C THR A 851 4.50 20.54 16.06
N VAL A 852 3.63 21.18 16.84
CA VAL A 852 2.88 22.39 16.51
C VAL A 852 3.49 23.53 17.33
N GLU A 853 3.77 24.66 16.70
CA GLU A 853 4.32 25.84 17.35
C GLU A 853 3.34 27.01 17.21
N VAL A 854 3.07 27.70 18.32
CA VAL A 854 2.29 28.95 18.36
C VAL A 854 3.21 30.03 18.91
N ASN A 855 3.48 31.04 18.09
CA ASN A 855 4.31 32.19 18.45
C ASN A 855 3.44 33.37 18.92
N PRO A 856 3.98 34.27 19.77
CA PRO A 856 3.27 35.44 20.28
C PRO A 856 3.15 36.58 19.27
#